data_AF-A0A6A5C9D7-F1
#
_entry.id   AF-A0A6A5C9D7-F1
#
_cell.length_a   1.000
_cell.length_b   1.000
_cell.length_c   1.000
_cell.angle_alpha   90.00
_cell.angle_beta   90.00
_cell.angle_gamma   90.00
#
_symmetry.space_group_name_H-M   'P 1'
#
loop_
_entity.id
_entity.type
_entity.pdbx_description
1 polymer ?
#
loop_
_entity_poly.entity_id
_entity_poly.type
_entity_poly.pdbx_seq_one_letter_code
_entity_poly.pdbx_strand_id
1 'polypeptide(L)'
;MSSDISPHTTLPLNTSSSKGTTSSLMEELLQSATTARPVTLKIVMLFVILSLFFCTIMVLVSSGVFVNKCQLSEIVTKNDMRAGHSATSSNGPLPSYVTREPMSTRLSVEIDAAMKRRRARKNLKPMASSTNSNPPSTNEVIGKTIQEETPIKSKTKLLLGHHRCNRYGKVAGMPIMVPKGGPYIYTPQDTVMATCHINNLCMTSTGEFVLFQSTDRLVGEVMFEKLNSQPWVWVQGSTIMSERGNFFIKLVDGDLVLKYSTTKDKTKVFERAYVRKLIRNVTTNAVKEEFEPIAFAENFTIYDKPLFALKRFASGNVGHVISEALGMITGLMMNFNPEGPWEDHHILYLDDVFDMSGNNWMGAYEYDPRHATRYSIQGGQLISKNPILQRCHQNGAWKILPAPCSNNFDKSATASSEAPVTLQACFSNFYAGHTITNMVSHPYGKESLYMKLKTIVFKNLGIFPFDQHYSESEKTVKMKKYVMEKDIVIAMNRKLPSGRHGQAIHNVDEVVEYLKENIQKDPFIQKLVNTFKKKLVIDSLVLSDFPTIKDQIHYFSNVDVYISDPGSAAYYAMFFRDDTSLFLPPTCHIKENELKCQPSHGIKVLQSLPSVEIADIMEINGGPIPCNLRPTVLFPDNCDVILPKDIVLNSVLRAVKRRYRELLTLEDTFM
;
A
#
# COMPACT_ATOMS: atom_id res chain seq x y z
N MET A 1 -38.64 25.03 16.61
CA MET A 1 -39.07 26.31 16.00
C MET A 1 -38.91 26.18 14.51
N SER A 2 -40.04 26.34 13.83
CA SER A 2 -40.27 26.17 12.40
C SER A 2 -39.52 27.19 11.56
N SER A 3 -39.06 26.75 10.39
CA SER A 3 -38.78 27.59 9.23
C SER A 3 -39.33 26.88 8.00
N ASP A 4 -40.48 27.38 7.55
CA ASP A 4 -41.07 27.08 6.27
C ASP A 4 -40.50 28.02 5.18
N ILE A 5 -40.79 27.63 3.94
CA ILE A 5 -40.91 28.45 2.72
C ILE A 5 -39.67 28.48 1.79
N SER A 6 -39.75 27.60 0.78
CA SER A 6 -39.19 27.71 -0.59
C SER A 6 -39.86 28.88 -1.36
N PRO A 7 -39.34 29.47 -2.47
CA PRO A 7 -39.17 28.72 -3.73
C PRO A 7 -38.15 29.25 -4.78
N HIS A 8 -37.90 28.37 -5.76
CA HIS A 8 -37.63 28.59 -7.19
C HIS A 8 -36.92 29.86 -7.70
N THR A 9 -35.81 29.64 -8.42
CA THR A 9 -35.50 30.42 -9.62
C THR A 9 -34.80 29.54 -10.66
N THR A 10 -35.51 29.29 -11.76
CA THR A 10 -35.02 28.76 -13.04
C THR A 10 -34.34 29.87 -13.84
N LEU A 11 -33.27 29.57 -14.59
CA LEU A 11 -32.82 30.24 -15.83
C LEU A 11 -31.52 29.57 -16.38
N PRO A 12 -31.11 29.77 -17.66
CA PRO A 12 -31.36 28.81 -18.73
C PRO A 12 -30.09 28.15 -19.32
N LEU A 13 -30.30 27.14 -20.16
CA LEU A 13 -29.32 26.68 -21.15
C LEU A 13 -29.00 27.82 -22.12
N ASN A 14 -27.70 28.09 -22.29
CA ASN A 14 -27.21 28.80 -23.47
C ASN A 14 -26.06 28.01 -24.10
N THR A 15 -26.33 27.53 -25.31
CA THR A 15 -25.37 27.01 -26.28
C THR A 15 -24.73 28.18 -27.01
N SER A 16 -23.40 28.30 -26.99
CA SER A 16 -22.69 29.08 -28.01
C SER A 16 -21.30 28.52 -28.28
N SER A 17 -21.10 28.11 -29.52
CA SER A 17 -19.81 27.89 -30.17
C SER A 17 -19.04 29.21 -30.32
N SER A 18 -17.72 29.21 -30.14
CA SER A 18 -16.86 30.18 -30.81
C SER A 18 -15.46 29.61 -31.07
N LYS A 19 -15.08 29.64 -32.36
CA LYS A 19 -13.73 29.50 -32.90
C LYS A 19 -13.00 30.85 -32.81
N GLY A 20 -11.67 30.83 -32.66
CA GLY A 20 -10.73 31.97 -32.88
C GLY A 20 -10.70 32.98 -31.72
N THR A 21 -9.58 33.62 -31.33
CA THR A 21 -8.36 34.01 -32.06
C THR A 21 -7.27 34.40 -31.03
N THR A 22 -6.02 34.01 -31.28
CA THR A 22 -4.83 34.20 -30.42
C THR A 22 -4.11 35.55 -30.59
N SER A 23 -4.71 36.57 -31.20
CA SER A 23 -3.99 37.82 -31.53
C SER A 23 -4.13 38.97 -30.53
N SER A 24 -5.02 38.92 -29.53
CA SER A 24 -5.20 40.07 -28.61
C SER A 24 -4.20 40.13 -27.45
N LEU A 25 -3.58 39.00 -27.08
CA LEU A 25 -2.66 38.95 -25.93
C LEU A 25 -1.29 39.59 -26.22
N MET A 26 -0.91 39.68 -27.50
CA MET A 26 0.40 40.19 -27.91
C MET A 26 0.39 41.73 -28.07
N GLU A 27 -0.77 42.34 -28.34
CA GLU A 27 -0.94 43.80 -28.34
C GLU A 27 -1.01 44.38 -26.92
N GLU A 28 -1.63 43.68 -25.95
CA GLU A 28 -1.65 44.10 -24.54
C GLU A 28 -0.26 44.04 -23.88
N LEU A 29 0.59 43.09 -24.28
CA LEU A 29 1.97 43.01 -23.79
C LEU A 29 2.89 44.10 -24.36
N LEU A 30 2.65 44.55 -25.59
CA LEU A 30 3.43 45.65 -26.20
C LEU A 30 3.02 47.03 -25.67
N GLN A 31 1.77 47.23 -25.24
CA GLN A 31 1.33 48.50 -24.63
C GLN A 31 1.78 48.67 -23.17
N SER A 32 2.04 47.58 -22.44
CA SER A 32 2.56 47.63 -21.06
C SER A 32 4.07 48.00 -20.98
N ALA A 33 4.81 47.79 -22.07
CA ALA A 33 6.26 47.99 -22.09
C ALA A 33 6.72 49.46 -22.24
N THR A 34 5.84 50.38 -22.67
CA THR A 34 6.19 51.79 -22.92
C THR A 34 6.09 52.69 -21.67
N THR A 35 5.59 52.18 -20.54
CA THR A 35 5.44 52.95 -19.28
C THR A 35 6.35 52.48 -18.14
N ALA A 36 7.23 51.49 -18.38
CA ALA A 36 8.07 50.92 -17.33
C ALA A 36 9.33 51.77 -17.08
N ARG A 37 9.57 52.13 -15.80
CA ARG A 37 10.78 52.84 -15.35
C ARG A 37 12.05 52.06 -15.74
N PRO A 38 13.18 52.74 -16.03
CA PRO A 38 14.40 52.11 -16.57
C PRO A 38 15.01 51.01 -15.69
N VAL A 39 14.67 50.95 -14.40
CA VAL A 39 15.09 49.88 -13.49
C VAL A 39 14.34 48.57 -13.77
N THR A 40 13.04 48.65 -14.09
CA THR A 40 12.22 47.48 -14.41
C THR A 40 12.64 46.85 -15.73
N LEU A 41 13.02 47.65 -16.73
CA LEU A 41 13.52 47.17 -18.02
C LEU A 41 14.84 46.39 -17.87
N LYS A 42 15.74 46.84 -16.97
CA LYS A 42 16.99 46.13 -16.66
C LYS A 42 16.75 44.77 -15.98
N ILE A 43 15.78 44.71 -15.06
CA ILE A 43 15.43 43.46 -14.38
C ILE A 43 14.80 42.46 -15.36
N VAL A 44 13.89 42.93 -16.24
CA VAL A 44 13.27 42.09 -17.28
C VAL A 44 14.31 41.60 -18.28
N MET A 45 15.23 42.46 -18.75
CA MET A 45 16.33 42.01 -19.61
C MET A 45 17.24 40.99 -18.91
N LEU A 46 17.57 41.18 -17.63
CA LEU A 46 18.38 40.22 -16.88
C LEU A 46 17.67 38.85 -16.80
N PHE A 47 16.35 38.85 -16.59
CA PHE A 47 15.55 37.62 -16.54
C PHE A 47 15.49 36.90 -17.90
N VAL A 48 15.37 37.65 -18.99
CA VAL A 48 15.39 37.09 -20.36
C VAL A 48 16.77 36.53 -20.70
N ILE A 49 17.84 37.24 -20.34
CA ILE A 49 19.23 36.77 -20.56
C ILE A 49 19.50 35.49 -19.77
N LEU A 50 19.10 35.44 -18.49
CA LEU A 50 19.22 34.23 -17.67
C LEU A 50 18.40 33.06 -18.25
N SER A 51 17.18 33.32 -18.71
CA SER A 51 16.32 32.29 -19.31
C SER A 51 16.92 31.73 -20.60
N LEU A 52 17.47 32.59 -21.47
CA LEU A 52 18.17 32.17 -22.69
C LEU A 52 19.46 31.41 -22.37
N PHE A 53 20.20 31.82 -21.35
CA PHE A 53 21.42 31.13 -20.89
C PHE A 53 21.09 29.72 -20.38
N PHE A 54 20.04 29.55 -19.58
CA PHE A 54 19.58 28.24 -19.12
C PHE A 54 19.04 27.37 -20.26
N CYS A 55 18.30 27.95 -21.21
CA CYS A 55 17.88 27.22 -22.41
C CYS A 55 19.06 26.72 -23.24
N THR A 56 20.11 27.55 -23.38
CA THR A 56 21.31 27.18 -24.15
C THR A 56 22.11 26.08 -23.45
N ILE A 57 22.23 26.13 -22.12
CA ILE A 57 22.85 25.05 -21.32
C ILE A 57 22.04 23.75 -21.44
N MET A 58 20.72 23.81 -21.34
CA MET A 58 19.85 22.64 -21.50
C MET A 58 19.97 22.03 -22.90
N VAL A 59 20.05 22.85 -23.94
CA VAL A 59 20.29 22.37 -25.31
C VAL A 59 21.68 21.74 -25.44
N LEU A 60 22.74 22.35 -24.89
CA LEU A 60 24.10 21.81 -24.94
C LEU A 60 24.25 20.50 -24.15
N VAL A 61 23.59 20.37 -23.00
CA VAL A 61 23.54 19.12 -22.21
C VAL A 61 22.74 18.03 -22.94
N SER A 62 21.67 18.40 -23.63
CA SER A 62 20.86 17.48 -24.44
C SER A 62 21.55 17.04 -25.74
N SER A 63 22.49 17.84 -26.24
CA SER A 63 23.20 17.61 -27.51
C SER A 63 24.42 16.70 -27.39
N GLY A 64 24.81 16.27 -26.19
CA GLY A 64 25.87 15.27 -26.00
C GLY A 64 27.27 15.69 -26.49
N VAL A 65 27.57 16.99 -26.60
CA VAL A 65 28.89 17.47 -26.99
C VAL A 65 29.71 17.84 -25.75
N PHE A 66 30.36 16.85 -25.15
CA PHE A 66 31.55 17.08 -24.31
C PHE A 66 32.62 16.07 -24.70
N VAL A 67 33.65 16.58 -25.39
CA VAL A 67 34.84 15.84 -25.79
C VAL A 67 35.83 15.84 -24.62
N ASN A 68 36.23 14.64 -24.21
CA ASN A 68 37.31 14.35 -23.28
C ASN A 68 38.65 14.96 -23.73
N LYS A 69 39.28 15.73 -22.84
CA LYS A 69 40.74 15.85 -22.73
C LYS A 69 41.11 16.17 -21.28
N CYS A 70 41.63 15.19 -20.56
CA CYS A 70 42.88 15.34 -19.81
C CYS A 70 43.46 13.97 -19.44
N GLN A 71 44.76 13.88 -19.67
CA GLN A 71 45.67 12.74 -19.69
C GLN A 71 46.21 12.33 -18.32
N LEU A 72 46.67 11.06 -18.26
CA LEU A 72 47.78 10.48 -17.48
C LEU A 72 47.70 10.60 -15.93
N SER A 73 48.11 9.60 -15.13
CA SER A 73 49.27 8.72 -15.28
C SER A 73 49.11 7.37 -14.56
N GLU A 74 49.80 6.38 -15.12
CA GLU A 74 50.13 5.07 -14.56
C GLU A 74 50.82 5.15 -13.18
N ILE A 75 50.50 4.21 -12.27
CA ILE A 75 51.52 3.54 -11.45
C ILE A 75 51.24 2.03 -11.45
N VAL A 76 52.26 1.33 -11.92
CA VAL A 76 52.46 -0.12 -11.95
C VAL A 76 52.72 -0.65 -10.54
N THR A 77 52.17 -1.81 -10.19
CA THR A 77 52.94 -2.89 -9.55
C THR A 77 52.23 -4.23 -9.70
N LYS A 78 52.90 -5.11 -10.46
CA LYS A 78 52.73 -6.56 -10.45
C LYS A 78 53.09 -7.11 -9.06
N ASN A 79 52.43 -8.18 -8.65
CA ASN A 79 53.13 -9.38 -8.17
C ASN A 79 52.22 -10.61 -8.30
N ASP A 80 52.62 -11.47 -9.23
CA ASP A 80 52.37 -12.92 -9.19
C ASP A 80 53.00 -13.51 -7.92
N MET A 81 52.37 -14.53 -7.33
CA MET A 81 52.95 -15.88 -7.28
C MET A 81 52.08 -16.89 -6.52
N ARG A 82 51.79 -17.97 -7.25
CA ARG A 82 51.89 -19.40 -6.91
C ARG A 82 51.02 -20.03 -5.81
N ALA A 83 50.35 -21.09 -6.29
CA ALA A 83 49.82 -22.24 -5.60
C ALA A 83 50.86 -23.05 -4.80
N GLY A 84 50.37 -23.85 -3.84
CA GLY A 84 51.02 -25.09 -3.42
C GLY A 84 50.66 -25.60 -2.02
N HIS A 85 49.94 -26.74 -2.00
CA HIS A 85 49.95 -27.82 -0.97
C HIS A 85 49.28 -27.56 0.39
N SER A 86 48.81 -28.53 1.18
CA SER A 86 48.15 -29.85 1.03
C SER A 86 48.03 -30.42 2.46
N ALA A 87 46.90 -31.07 2.78
CA ALA A 87 46.69 -31.99 3.93
C ALA A 87 46.74 -31.34 5.34
N THR A 88 46.05 -31.77 6.39
CA THR A 88 45.57 -33.09 6.83
C THR A 88 44.38 -32.96 7.80
N SER A 89 43.62 -34.05 7.92
CA SER A 89 42.54 -34.27 8.87
C SER A 89 42.95 -34.23 10.34
N SER A 90 42.04 -33.81 11.22
CA SER A 90 41.92 -34.41 12.56
C SER A 90 40.47 -34.43 13.03
N ASN A 91 40.04 -35.65 13.38
CA ASN A 91 38.80 -35.97 14.07
C ASN A 91 38.83 -35.42 15.51
N GLY A 92 37.69 -34.95 16.01
CA GLY A 92 37.47 -34.66 17.43
C GLY A 92 35.96 -34.60 17.74
N PRO A 93 35.50 -35.14 18.89
CA PRO A 93 34.17 -35.73 19.02
C PRO A 93 33.06 -34.78 19.48
N LEU A 94 31.82 -35.16 19.14
CA LEU A 94 30.55 -34.66 19.67
C LEU A 94 30.47 -34.75 21.21
N PRO A 95 29.87 -33.75 21.89
CA PRO A 95 29.25 -33.96 23.18
C PRO A 95 27.73 -34.13 23.07
N SER A 96 27.28 -35.11 23.85
CA SER A 96 25.93 -35.58 24.15
C SER A 96 24.88 -34.49 24.43
N TYR A 97 23.72 -34.63 23.79
CA TYR A 97 22.49 -33.95 24.16
C TYR A 97 21.96 -34.50 25.49
N VAL A 98 21.87 -33.62 26.50
CA VAL A 98 21.10 -33.84 27.72
C VAL A 98 19.66 -33.40 27.44
N THR A 99 18.73 -34.33 27.47
CA THR A 99 17.29 -34.07 27.46
C THR A 99 16.88 -33.43 28.80
N ARG A 100 16.40 -32.19 28.75
CA ARG A 100 15.67 -31.57 29.87
C ARG A 100 14.19 -31.47 29.51
N GLU A 101 13.38 -32.11 30.34
CA GLU A 101 11.91 -31.99 30.35
C GLU A 101 11.48 -30.54 30.63
N PRO A 102 10.41 -30.02 30.00
CA PRO A 102 9.87 -28.72 30.35
C PRO A 102 8.89 -28.81 31.53
N MET A 103 9.29 -28.24 32.67
CA MET A 103 8.36 -27.78 33.70
C MET A 103 7.51 -26.62 33.15
N SER A 104 6.26 -26.90 32.75
CA SER A 104 5.28 -25.86 32.41
C SER A 104 3.84 -26.32 32.69
N THR A 105 3.52 -26.54 33.96
CA THR A 105 2.13 -26.83 34.40
C THR A 105 1.63 -25.96 35.55
N ARG A 106 2.32 -24.85 35.88
CA ARG A 106 1.85 -23.92 36.93
C ARG A 106 1.28 -22.57 36.44
N LEU A 107 1.50 -22.19 35.19
CA LEU A 107 1.01 -20.90 34.66
C LEU A 107 -0.36 -20.97 33.97
N SER A 108 -0.85 -22.17 33.63
CA SER A 108 -2.14 -22.37 32.94
C SER A 108 -3.35 -22.33 33.88
N VAL A 109 -3.15 -22.44 35.20
CA VAL A 109 -4.24 -22.50 36.18
C VAL A 109 -4.70 -21.10 36.64
N GLU A 110 -3.84 -20.07 36.54
CA GLU A 110 -4.20 -18.70 36.98
C GLU A 110 -4.95 -17.88 35.91
N ILE A 111 -4.76 -18.20 34.62
CA ILE A 111 -5.43 -17.50 33.52
C ILE A 111 -6.91 -17.93 33.38
N ASP A 112 -7.23 -19.19 33.69
CA ASP A 112 -8.62 -19.70 33.65
C ASP A 112 -9.47 -19.18 34.83
N ALA A 113 -8.85 -18.89 35.98
CA ALA A 113 -9.53 -18.30 37.13
C ALA A 113 -9.93 -16.82 36.88
N ALA A 114 -9.15 -16.08 36.09
CA ALA A 114 -9.44 -14.70 35.71
C ALA A 114 -10.58 -14.59 34.67
N MET A 115 -10.71 -15.56 33.76
CA MET A 115 -11.78 -15.57 32.75
C MET A 115 -13.14 -16.04 33.31
N LYS A 116 -13.16 -16.90 34.33
CA LYS A 116 -14.42 -17.32 34.99
C LYS A 116 -15.10 -16.19 35.77
N ARG A 117 -14.36 -15.20 36.28
CA ARG A 117 -14.93 -14.05 37.01
C ARG A 117 -15.58 -12.99 36.11
N ARG A 118 -15.26 -12.95 34.81
CA ARG A 118 -15.90 -12.03 33.84
C ARG A 118 -17.23 -12.54 33.27
N ARG A 119 -17.52 -13.85 33.35
CA ARG A 119 -18.78 -14.44 32.86
C ARG A 119 -19.94 -14.42 33.86
N ALA A 120 -19.72 -14.00 35.11
CA ALA A 120 -20.76 -13.96 36.15
C ALA A 120 -21.53 -12.63 36.27
N ARG A 121 -21.34 -11.65 35.36
CA ARG A 121 -21.99 -10.32 35.43
C ARG A 121 -22.90 -9.95 34.26
N LYS A 122 -23.32 -10.91 33.43
CA LYS A 122 -24.38 -10.70 32.44
C LYS A 122 -25.43 -11.79 32.57
N ASN A 123 -26.33 -11.61 33.53
CA ASN A 123 -27.61 -12.31 33.60
C ASN A 123 -28.60 -11.43 34.37
N LEU A 124 -29.47 -10.73 33.64
CA LEU A 124 -30.79 -10.34 34.12
C LEU A 124 -31.78 -10.44 32.93
N LYS A 125 -32.99 -10.84 33.30
CA LYS A 125 -33.95 -11.71 32.62
C LYS A 125 -34.83 -11.04 31.53
N PRO A 126 -35.55 -11.87 30.75
CA PRO A 126 -36.52 -11.47 29.71
C PRO A 126 -37.95 -11.31 30.26
N MET A 127 -38.84 -10.66 29.49
CA MET A 127 -40.29 -10.81 29.62
C MET A 127 -40.91 -11.28 28.29
N ALA A 128 -41.61 -12.41 28.39
CA ALA A 128 -42.69 -12.86 27.50
C ALA A 128 -44.00 -12.10 27.88
N SER A 129 -45.16 -12.15 27.22
CA SER A 129 -45.81 -13.18 26.39
C SER A 129 -47.13 -12.65 25.78
N SER A 130 -47.54 -13.28 24.65
CA SER A 130 -48.91 -13.71 24.26
C SER A 130 -50.03 -12.68 24.02
N THR A 131 -50.85 -12.77 22.97
CA THR A 131 -51.87 -13.84 22.79
C THR A 131 -52.56 -13.81 21.40
N ASN A 132 -53.08 -14.98 21.03
CA ASN A 132 -53.91 -15.34 19.87
C ASN A 132 -55.23 -14.57 19.71
N SER A 133 -55.73 -14.46 18.46
CA SER A 133 -57.13 -14.80 18.14
C SER A 133 -57.31 -15.12 16.64
N ASN A 134 -58.26 -16.01 16.37
CA ASN A 134 -58.52 -16.75 15.12
C ASN A 134 -59.63 -16.08 14.26
N PRO A 135 -60.03 -16.62 13.09
CA PRO A 135 -60.42 -15.89 11.87
C PRO A 135 -61.93 -15.58 11.75
N PRO A 136 -62.35 -14.96 10.62
CA PRO A 136 -63.27 -15.69 9.76
C PRO A 136 -62.99 -15.57 8.25
N SER A 137 -63.50 -16.58 7.54
CA SER A 137 -63.65 -16.70 6.09
C SER A 137 -64.65 -15.68 5.53
N THR A 138 -64.44 -15.27 4.27
CA THR A 138 -65.53 -14.99 3.32
C THR A 138 -65.01 -14.97 1.89
N ASN A 139 -65.87 -15.43 0.99
CA ASN A 139 -65.68 -15.75 -0.40
C ASN A 139 -65.53 -14.52 -1.32
N GLU A 140 -64.97 -14.82 -2.51
CA GLU A 140 -65.23 -14.21 -3.82
C GLU A 140 -64.89 -12.72 -4.03
N VAL A 141 -63.99 -12.46 -4.98
CA VAL A 141 -64.33 -12.04 -6.35
C VAL A 141 -63.09 -12.25 -7.24
N ILE A 142 -63.28 -13.02 -8.31
CA ILE A 142 -62.30 -13.23 -9.38
C ILE A 142 -62.21 -11.94 -10.20
N GLY A 143 -61.19 -11.14 -9.94
CA GLY A 143 -60.73 -10.08 -10.83
C GLY A 143 -59.43 -10.53 -11.50
N LYS A 144 -59.53 -11.05 -12.74
CA LYS A 144 -58.36 -11.24 -13.61
C LYS A 144 -57.80 -9.86 -13.97
N THR A 145 -56.90 -9.33 -13.14
CA THR A 145 -55.97 -8.30 -13.59
C THR A 145 -54.92 -9.01 -14.41
N ILE A 146 -55.08 -8.94 -15.74
CA ILE A 146 -54.01 -9.25 -16.68
C ILE A 146 -52.88 -8.27 -16.34
N GLN A 147 -51.90 -8.73 -15.56
CA GLN A 147 -50.63 -8.05 -15.51
C GLN A 147 -50.06 -8.15 -16.92
N GLU A 148 -50.10 -7.04 -17.65
CA GLU A 148 -49.26 -6.87 -18.82
C GLU A 148 -47.81 -7.13 -18.39
N GLU A 149 -47.34 -8.35 -18.65
CA GLU A 149 -45.93 -8.69 -18.62
C GLU A 149 -45.26 -7.85 -19.70
N THR A 150 -44.82 -6.65 -19.33
CA THR A 150 -43.88 -5.88 -20.15
C THR A 150 -42.74 -6.82 -20.56
N PRO A 151 -42.53 -7.06 -21.86
CA PRO A 151 -41.60 -8.08 -22.32
C PRO A 151 -40.19 -7.77 -21.81
N ILE A 152 -39.63 -8.68 -21.03
CA ILE A 152 -38.26 -8.60 -20.54
C ILE A 152 -37.34 -8.76 -21.76
N LYS A 153 -36.84 -7.65 -22.31
CA LYS A 153 -35.98 -7.66 -23.49
C LYS A 153 -34.61 -8.23 -23.11
N SER A 154 -34.33 -9.46 -23.56
CA SER A 154 -33.00 -10.08 -23.44
C SER A 154 -31.97 -9.26 -24.22
N LYS A 155 -30.80 -9.04 -23.63
CA LYS A 155 -29.69 -8.26 -24.17
C LYS A 155 -28.45 -9.15 -24.27
N THR A 156 -27.63 -8.87 -25.27
CA THR A 156 -26.34 -9.53 -25.47
C THR A 156 -25.21 -8.55 -25.14
N LYS A 157 -24.23 -8.98 -24.34
CA LYS A 157 -22.98 -8.25 -24.05
C LYS A 157 -21.80 -9.09 -24.52
N LEU A 158 -21.02 -8.54 -25.43
CA LEU A 158 -19.72 -9.08 -25.82
C LEU A 158 -18.66 -8.59 -24.82
N LEU A 159 -17.95 -9.51 -24.18
CA LEU A 159 -16.83 -9.23 -23.30
C LEU A 159 -15.53 -9.59 -24.02
N LEU A 160 -14.86 -8.56 -24.52
CA LEU A 160 -13.57 -8.70 -25.18
C LEU A 160 -12.47 -8.70 -24.12
N GLY A 161 -11.79 -9.83 -23.94
CA GLY A 161 -10.59 -9.88 -23.12
C GLY A 161 -9.49 -9.02 -23.75
N HIS A 162 -8.88 -8.18 -22.92
CA HIS A 162 -7.81 -7.28 -23.33
C HIS A 162 -6.92 -6.99 -22.13
N HIS A 163 -5.63 -6.75 -22.35
CA HIS A 163 -4.68 -6.44 -21.28
C HIS A 163 -3.68 -5.37 -21.71
N ARG A 164 -3.30 -4.51 -20.77
CA ARG A 164 -2.22 -3.53 -20.88
C ARG A 164 -1.23 -3.79 -19.76
N CYS A 165 -0.02 -4.24 -20.10
CA CYS A 165 0.98 -4.63 -19.12
C CYS A 165 2.28 -3.85 -19.29
N ASN A 166 2.90 -3.51 -18.17
CA ASN A 166 4.27 -3.01 -18.10
C ASN A 166 5.22 -4.16 -17.77
N ARG A 167 6.49 -4.07 -18.16
CA ARG A 167 7.54 -5.06 -17.84
C ARG A 167 8.61 -4.45 -16.94
N TYR A 168 9.26 -5.27 -16.11
CA TYR A 168 10.53 -4.89 -15.49
C TYR A 168 11.58 -4.86 -16.59
N GLY A 169 12.29 -3.76 -16.79
CA GLY A 169 13.18 -3.62 -17.94
C GLY A 169 14.30 -4.67 -17.97
N LYS A 170 14.31 -5.52 -19.00
CA LYS A 170 15.43 -5.83 -19.92
C LYS A 170 14.92 -6.78 -21.02
N VAL A 171 14.48 -6.20 -22.13
CA VAL A 171 14.64 -6.78 -23.46
C VAL A 171 15.83 -6.05 -24.08
N ALA A 172 16.72 -6.74 -24.79
CA ALA A 172 17.83 -6.08 -25.47
C ALA A 172 17.32 -4.90 -26.32
N GLY A 173 17.91 -3.71 -26.15
CA GLY A 173 17.59 -2.52 -26.96
C GLY A 173 16.56 -1.53 -26.40
N MET A 174 16.06 -1.66 -25.16
CA MET A 174 15.22 -0.63 -24.53
C MET A 174 15.88 0.01 -23.29
N PRO A 175 15.66 1.32 -23.03
CA PRO A 175 16.29 2.02 -21.92
C PRO A 175 15.93 1.39 -20.57
N ILE A 176 16.96 1.22 -19.73
CA ILE A 176 16.89 0.54 -18.45
C ILE A 176 16.41 1.55 -17.40
N MET A 177 15.26 1.31 -16.76
CA MET A 177 14.79 2.13 -15.62
C MET A 177 15.61 1.94 -14.33
N VAL A 178 16.50 0.94 -14.30
CA VAL A 178 17.44 0.67 -13.21
C VAL A 178 18.86 1.02 -13.68
N PRO A 179 19.50 2.09 -13.15
CA PRO A 179 20.87 2.39 -13.49
C PRO A 179 21.77 1.20 -13.13
N LYS A 180 22.55 0.70 -14.10
CA LYS A 180 23.55 -0.39 -13.97
C LYS A 180 23.06 -1.85 -14.02
N GLY A 181 21.91 -2.14 -14.66
CA GLY A 181 21.72 -3.38 -15.46
C GLY A 181 22.01 -4.76 -14.86
N GLY A 182 22.18 -4.93 -13.55
CA GLY A 182 22.20 -6.23 -12.88
C GLY A 182 20.78 -6.67 -12.52
N PRO A 183 20.51 -7.98 -12.36
CA PRO A 183 19.27 -8.44 -11.74
C PRO A 183 19.20 -7.84 -10.33
N TYR A 184 18.22 -6.97 -10.11
CA TYR A 184 18.00 -6.39 -8.78
C TYR A 184 17.35 -7.48 -7.92
N ILE A 185 17.89 -7.73 -6.72
CA ILE A 185 17.46 -8.83 -5.85
C ILE A 185 15.96 -8.78 -5.47
N TYR A 186 15.35 -7.59 -5.60
CA TYR A 186 13.94 -7.37 -5.30
C TYR A 186 13.03 -7.38 -6.55
N THR A 187 13.57 -7.72 -7.73
CA THR A 187 12.77 -7.89 -8.95
C THR A 187 12.43 -9.38 -9.14
N PRO A 188 11.16 -9.74 -9.31
CA PRO A 188 10.77 -11.11 -9.67
C PRO A 188 11.46 -11.55 -10.96
N GLN A 189 12.02 -12.75 -10.98
CA GLN A 189 12.79 -13.27 -12.12
C GLN A 189 11.96 -14.17 -13.04
N ASP A 190 10.81 -14.63 -12.56
CA ASP A 190 9.97 -15.68 -13.12
C ASP A 190 8.66 -15.17 -13.74
N THR A 191 8.30 -13.91 -13.50
CA THR A 191 7.09 -13.31 -14.05
C THR A 191 7.31 -12.65 -15.40
N VAL A 192 6.37 -12.81 -16.33
CA VAL A 192 6.43 -12.23 -17.68
C VAL A 192 6.32 -10.70 -17.67
N MET A 193 5.50 -10.16 -16.77
CA MET A 193 5.14 -8.75 -16.67
C MET A 193 5.33 -8.22 -15.25
N ALA A 194 5.51 -6.91 -15.13
CA ALA A 194 5.60 -6.21 -13.85
C ALA A 194 4.22 -5.91 -13.27
N THR A 195 3.41 -5.23 -14.07
CA THR A 195 2.06 -4.82 -13.71
C THR A 195 1.15 -4.96 -14.91
N CYS A 196 -0.13 -5.24 -14.66
CA CYS A 196 -1.13 -5.39 -15.71
C CYS A 196 -2.45 -4.74 -15.29
N HIS A 197 -3.10 -4.08 -16.25
CA HIS A 197 -4.52 -3.78 -16.27
C HIS A 197 -5.18 -4.75 -17.26
N ILE A 198 -6.15 -5.52 -16.80
CA ILE A 198 -6.82 -6.56 -17.58
C ILE A 198 -8.31 -6.25 -17.58
N ASN A 199 -8.89 -6.24 -18.78
CA ASN A 199 -10.32 -6.04 -18.99
C ASN A 199 -11.00 -7.39 -19.17
N ASN A 200 -12.15 -7.54 -18.51
CA ASN A 200 -13.03 -8.71 -18.64
C ASN A 200 -12.36 -10.05 -18.26
N LEU A 201 -11.51 -10.03 -17.23
CA LEU A 201 -10.97 -11.25 -16.64
C LEU A 201 -12.07 -11.99 -15.90
N CYS A 202 -12.15 -13.32 -15.98
CA CYS A 202 -13.11 -14.11 -15.22
C CYS A 202 -12.40 -15.12 -14.31
N MET A 203 -13.09 -15.56 -13.27
CA MET A 203 -12.68 -16.66 -12.40
C MET A 203 -13.69 -17.80 -12.53
N THR A 204 -13.20 -19.03 -12.67
CA THR A 204 -14.01 -20.24 -12.71
C THR A 204 -14.37 -20.72 -11.31
N SER A 205 -15.33 -21.64 -11.19
CA SER A 205 -15.63 -22.34 -9.92
C SER A 205 -14.46 -23.18 -9.42
N THR A 206 -13.51 -23.56 -10.29
CA THR A 206 -12.25 -24.23 -9.94
C THR A 206 -11.17 -23.27 -9.44
N GLY A 207 -11.44 -21.95 -9.45
CA GLY A 207 -10.53 -20.91 -8.92
C GLY A 207 -9.45 -20.46 -9.90
N GLU A 208 -9.52 -20.92 -11.15
CA GLU A 208 -8.65 -20.50 -12.24
C GLU A 208 -9.10 -19.14 -12.77
N PHE A 209 -8.15 -18.23 -12.99
CA PHE A 209 -8.40 -16.98 -13.68
C PHE A 209 -8.25 -17.19 -15.18
N VAL A 210 -9.28 -16.86 -15.94
CA VAL A 210 -9.35 -17.06 -17.39
C VAL A 210 -9.61 -15.75 -18.12
N LEU A 211 -8.88 -15.52 -19.21
CA LEU A 211 -9.06 -14.38 -20.10
C LEU A 211 -9.46 -14.89 -21.49
N PHE A 212 -10.68 -14.57 -21.90
CA PHE A 212 -11.20 -14.90 -23.22
C PHE A 212 -10.68 -13.89 -24.24
N GLN A 213 -9.63 -14.28 -24.96
CA GLN A 213 -8.97 -13.44 -25.94
C GLN A 213 -8.68 -14.25 -27.20
N SER A 214 -9.30 -13.84 -28.31
CA SER A 214 -9.09 -14.49 -29.60
C SER A 214 -7.63 -14.40 -30.05
N THR A 215 -7.08 -15.53 -30.50
CA THR A 215 -5.74 -15.67 -31.08
C THR A 215 -5.52 -14.73 -32.26
N ASP A 216 -6.56 -14.50 -33.07
CA ASP A 216 -6.58 -13.51 -34.16
C ASP A 216 -6.21 -12.07 -33.71
N ARG A 217 -6.35 -11.75 -32.42
CA ARG A 217 -6.01 -10.44 -31.85
C ARG A 217 -4.70 -10.41 -31.07
N LEU A 218 -4.04 -11.57 -30.87
CA LEU A 218 -2.76 -11.67 -30.18
C LEU A 218 -1.61 -11.68 -31.21
N VAL A 219 -0.43 -11.22 -30.79
CA VAL A 219 0.77 -11.13 -31.66
C VAL A 219 1.42 -12.53 -31.84
N GLY A 220 0.65 -13.52 -32.29
CA GLY A 220 1.08 -14.88 -32.63
C GLY A 220 0.93 -15.93 -31.52
N GLU A 221 0.84 -17.21 -31.94
CA GLU A 221 0.65 -18.40 -31.07
C GLU A 221 1.75 -18.56 -30.01
N VAL A 222 3.00 -18.21 -30.34
CA VAL A 222 4.13 -18.31 -29.41
C VAL A 222 3.92 -17.44 -28.15
N MET A 223 3.33 -16.26 -28.30
CA MET A 223 3.03 -15.40 -27.14
C MET A 223 1.86 -15.96 -26.32
N PHE A 224 0.89 -16.61 -26.97
CA PHE A 224 -0.22 -17.29 -26.31
C PHE A 224 0.27 -18.44 -25.43
N GLU A 225 1.13 -19.31 -25.97
CA GLU A 225 1.73 -20.43 -25.23
C GLU A 225 2.61 -19.95 -24.07
N LYS A 226 3.42 -18.92 -24.30
CA LYS A 226 4.25 -18.34 -23.24
C LYS A 226 3.42 -17.79 -22.08
N LEU A 227 2.34 -17.06 -22.37
CA LEU A 227 1.46 -16.50 -21.34
C LEU A 227 0.69 -17.58 -20.57
N ASN A 228 0.44 -18.74 -21.18
CA ASN A 228 -0.20 -19.88 -20.51
C ASN A 228 0.77 -20.74 -19.69
N SER A 229 2.07 -20.69 -19.96
CA SER A 229 3.08 -21.53 -19.31
C SER A 229 3.84 -20.83 -18.17
N GLN A 230 3.72 -19.51 -18.03
CA GLN A 230 4.48 -18.72 -17.06
C GLN A 230 3.58 -17.83 -16.17
N PRO A 231 4.02 -17.50 -14.94
CA PRO A 231 3.37 -16.49 -14.12
C PRO A 231 3.27 -15.15 -14.86
N TRP A 232 2.10 -14.52 -14.83
CA TRP A 232 1.89 -13.24 -15.50
C TRP A 232 2.60 -12.12 -14.75
N VAL A 233 2.26 -11.96 -13.47
CA VAL A 233 2.72 -10.86 -12.61
C VAL A 233 2.96 -11.36 -11.18
N TRP A 234 3.79 -10.62 -10.45
CA TRP A 234 4.03 -10.84 -9.03
C TRP A 234 3.09 -9.97 -8.20
N VAL A 235 2.26 -10.58 -7.35
CA VAL A 235 1.17 -9.91 -6.62
C VAL A 235 1.37 -9.86 -5.11
N GLN A 236 2.59 -10.05 -4.61
CA GLN A 236 2.91 -9.97 -3.18
C GLN A 236 3.92 -8.84 -2.91
N GLY A 237 3.80 -8.15 -1.78
CA GLY A 237 4.60 -6.95 -1.46
C GLY A 237 6.10 -7.14 -1.24
N SER A 238 6.59 -8.39 -1.26
CA SER A 238 8.02 -8.72 -1.16
C SER A 238 8.34 -9.91 -2.06
N THR A 239 9.54 -9.94 -2.62
CA THR A 239 10.01 -10.91 -3.62
C THR A 239 11.12 -11.82 -3.10
N ILE A 240 11.54 -11.66 -1.85
CA ILE A 240 12.83 -12.17 -1.35
C ILE A 240 12.75 -13.65 -0.94
N MET A 241 11.54 -14.21 -0.74
CA MET A 241 11.41 -15.40 0.11
C MET A 241 10.38 -16.45 -0.37
N SER A 242 9.81 -16.32 -1.57
CA SER A 242 8.78 -17.27 -2.02
C SER A 242 8.52 -17.18 -3.52
N GLU A 243 7.87 -18.20 -4.10
CA GLU A 243 7.14 -18.14 -5.37
C GLU A 243 5.65 -17.81 -5.16
N ARG A 244 5.20 -17.65 -3.89
CA ARG A 244 3.79 -17.42 -3.54
C ARG A 244 3.18 -16.23 -4.26
N GLY A 245 3.93 -15.17 -4.52
CA GLY A 245 3.42 -14.00 -5.23
C GLY A 245 3.10 -14.24 -6.71
N ASN A 246 3.37 -15.42 -7.27
CA ASN A 246 3.01 -15.73 -8.65
C ASN A 246 1.48 -15.72 -8.86
N PHE A 247 1.07 -15.00 -9.88
CA PHE A 247 -0.30 -14.93 -10.36
C PHE A 247 -0.38 -15.42 -11.80
N PHE A 248 -1.30 -16.36 -12.05
CA PHE A 248 -1.48 -17.03 -13.33
C PHE A 248 -2.83 -16.65 -13.93
N ILE A 249 -2.84 -16.46 -15.25
CA ILE A 249 -4.05 -16.28 -16.04
C ILE A 249 -3.96 -17.23 -17.22
N LYS A 250 -5.03 -18.01 -17.43
CA LYS A 250 -5.18 -18.89 -18.58
C LYS A 250 -5.89 -18.14 -19.71
N LEU A 251 -5.23 -18.01 -20.85
CA LEU A 251 -5.84 -17.53 -22.08
C LEU A 251 -6.73 -18.62 -22.67
N VAL A 252 -7.96 -18.24 -22.98
CA VAL A 252 -8.91 -19.07 -23.71
C VAL A 252 -9.15 -18.41 -25.06
N ASP A 253 -8.91 -19.14 -26.14
CA ASP A 253 -9.11 -18.62 -27.49
C ASP A 253 -10.61 -18.42 -27.77
N GLY A 254 -10.97 -17.17 -28.07
CA GLY A 254 -12.32 -16.75 -28.42
C GLY A 254 -12.84 -15.59 -27.57
N ASP A 255 -14.07 -15.16 -27.87
CA ASP A 255 -14.74 -14.05 -27.21
C ASP A 255 -15.85 -14.53 -26.29
N LEU A 256 -15.87 -14.05 -25.05
CA LEU A 256 -16.96 -14.35 -24.12
C LEU A 256 -18.18 -13.49 -24.48
N VAL A 257 -19.31 -14.15 -24.71
CA VAL A 257 -20.58 -13.48 -24.96
C VAL A 257 -21.56 -13.85 -23.86
N LEU A 258 -22.16 -12.85 -23.24
CA LEU A 258 -23.16 -12.99 -22.19
C LEU A 258 -24.54 -12.58 -22.70
N LYS A 259 -25.53 -13.43 -22.49
CA LYS A 259 -26.94 -13.07 -22.64
C LYS A 259 -27.55 -12.83 -21.27
N TYR A 260 -28.23 -11.70 -21.10
CA TYR A 260 -28.84 -11.32 -19.84
C TYR A 260 -30.16 -10.58 -20.06
N SER A 261 -31.10 -10.80 -19.15
CA SER A 261 -32.28 -9.97 -19.00
C SER A 261 -32.02 -8.87 -17.96
N THR A 262 -32.75 -7.76 -18.09
CA THR A 262 -32.79 -6.73 -17.05
C THR A 262 -34.18 -6.74 -16.44
N THR A 263 -34.27 -6.98 -15.14
CA THR A 263 -35.50 -6.94 -14.35
C THR A 263 -35.99 -5.50 -14.15
N LYS A 264 -37.20 -5.34 -13.60
CA LYS A 264 -37.82 -4.03 -13.36
C LYS A 264 -37.01 -3.13 -12.41
N ASP A 265 -36.26 -3.72 -11.47
CA ASP A 265 -35.37 -3.03 -10.53
C ASP A 265 -33.97 -2.75 -11.11
N LYS A 266 -33.77 -2.95 -12.42
CA LYS A 266 -32.50 -2.78 -13.14
C LYS A 266 -31.42 -3.79 -12.73
N THR A 267 -31.76 -4.87 -12.03
CA THR A 267 -30.81 -5.96 -11.81
C THR A 267 -30.65 -6.80 -13.08
N LYS A 268 -29.45 -7.33 -13.30
CA LYS A 268 -29.13 -8.16 -14.47
C LYS A 268 -29.23 -9.62 -14.09
N VAL A 269 -30.03 -10.38 -14.82
CA VAL A 269 -30.13 -11.83 -14.68
C VAL A 269 -29.41 -12.46 -15.88
N PHE A 270 -28.30 -13.15 -15.62
CA PHE A 270 -27.51 -13.77 -16.67
C PHE A 270 -28.10 -15.13 -17.05
N GLU A 271 -28.48 -15.27 -18.31
CA GLU A 271 -29.24 -16.41 -18.81
C GLU A 271 -28.32 -17.47 -19.43
N ARG A 272 -27.38 -17.04 -20.27
CA ARG A 272 -26.46 -17.92 -21.01
C ARG A 272 -25.12 -17.24 -21.26
N ALA A 273 -24.04 -18.02 -21.28
CA ALA A 273 -22.74 -17.61 -21.79
C ALA A 273 -22.25 -18.56 -22.87
N TYR A 274 -21.46 -18.03 -23.79
CA TYR A 274 -20.76 -18.83 -24.79
C TYR A 274 -19.44 -18.17 -25.21
N VAL A 275 -18.48 -18.99 -25.61
CA VAL A 275 -17.26 -18.55 -26.29
C VAL A 275 -17.53 -18.54 -27.79
N ARG A 276 -17.40 -17.38 -28.42
CA ARG A 276 -17.43 -17.22 -29.87
C ARG A 276 -16.01 -17.35 -30.41
N LYS A 277 -15.74 -18.41 -31.18
CA LYS A 277 -14.46 -18.65 -31.87
C LYS A 277 -14.60 -18.32 -33.36
N LEU A 278 -13.59 -17.70 -33.93
CA LEU A 278 -13.47 -17.46 -35.37
C LEU A 278 -12.46 -18.45 -35.93
N ILE A 279 -12.93 -19.42 -36.71
CA ILE A 279 -12.08 -20.44 -37.32
C ILE A 279 -11.87 -20.05 -38.77
N ARG A 280 -10.63 -19.70 -39.12
CA ARG A 280 -10.24 -19.47 -40.52
C ARG A 280 -9.89 -20.80 -41.17
N ASN A 281 -10.62 -21.12 -42.22
CA ASN A 281 -10.27 -22.27 -43.05
C ASN A 281 -9.09 -21.89 -43.95
N VAL A 282 -7.93 -22.51 -43.72
CA VAL A 282 -6.66 -22.26 -44.44
C VAL A 282 -6.80 -22.45 -45.96
N THR A 283 -7.67 -23.36 -46.40
CA THR A 283 -7.82 -23.68 -47.84
C THR A 283 -8.78 -22.74 -48.57
N THR A 284 -9.74 -22.13 -47.87
CA THR A 284 -10.81 -21.33 -48.51
C THR A 284 -10.83 -19.86 -48.08
N ASN A 285 -10.00 -19.49 -47.09
CA ASN A 285 -10.06 -18.20 -46.39
C ASN A 285 -11.44 -17.86 -45.79
N ALA A 286 -12.38 -18.81 -45.75
CA ALA A 286 -13.69 -18.62 -45.14
C ALA A 286 -13.56 -18.59 -43.61
N VAL A 287 -14.25 -17.64 -42.98
CA VAL A 287 -14.34 -17.52 -41.52
C VAL A 287 -15.62 -18.21 -41.05
N LYS A 288 -15.49 -19.27 -40.25
CA LYS A 288 -16.62 -19.95 -39.60
C LYS A 288 -16.69 -19.52 -38.14
N GLU A 289 -17.89 -19.23 -37.67
CA GLU A 289 -18.12 -18.97 -36.24
C GLU A 289 -18.53 -20.26 -35.53
N GLU A 290 -17.87 -20.54 -34.41
CA GLU A 290 -18.23 -21.63 -33.50
C GLU A 290 -18.57 -21.08 -32.12
N PHE A 291 -19.58 -21.67 -31.48
CA PHE A 291 -20.10 -21.24 -30.19
C PHE A 291 -20.04 -22.38 -29.18
N GLU A 292 -19.16 -22.25 -28.19
CA GLU A 292 -19.02 -23.23 -27.11
C GLU A 292 -19.75 -22.73 -25.86
N PRO A 293 -20.68 -23.53 -25.27
CA PRO A 293 -21.46 -23.09 -24.11
C PRO A 293 -20.58 -22.98 -22.86
N ILE A 294 -20.86 -21.95 -22.04
CA ILE A 294 -20.27 -21.75 -20.72
C ILE A 294 -21.39 -21.71 -19.68
N ALA A 295 -21.18 -22.43 -18.58
CA ALA A 295 -22.10 -22.41 -17.45
C ALA A 295 -21.80 -21.23 -16.51
N PHE A 296 -22.82 -20.73 -15.83
CA PHE A 296 -22.68 -19.80 -14.71
C PHE A 296 -22.86 -20.54 -13.39
N ALA A 297 -22.08 -20.15 -12.38
CA ALA A 297 -22.41 -20.49 -11.01
C ALA A 297 -23.72 -19.81 -10.59
N GLU A 298 -24.44 -20.40 -9.64
CA GLU A 298 -25.73 -19.90 -9.14
C GLU A 298 -25.66 -18.43 -8.67
N ASN A 299 -24.53 -18.02 -8.11
CA ASN A 299 -24.27 -16.66 -7.61
C ASN A 299 -23.27 -15.88 -8.47
N PHE A 300 -23.28 -16.11 -9.79
CA PHE A 300 -22.39 -15.42 -10.71
C PHE A 300 -22.48 -13.90 -10.58
N THR A 301 -21.32 -13.24 -10.46
CA THR A 301 -21.24 -11.79 -10.24
C THR A 301 -20.27 -11.13 -11.21
N ILE A 302 -20.66 -9.98 -11.76
CA ILE A 302 -19.74 -9.10 -12.50
C ILE A 302 -19.36 -7.91 -11.61
N TYR A 303 -18.06 -7.77 -11.35
CA TYR A 303 -17.49 -6.61 -10.67
C TYR A 303 -17.13 -5.55 -11.71
N ASP A 304 -17.97 -4.51 -11.79
CA ASP A 304 -17.80 -3.43 -12.77
C ASP A 304 -16.77 -2.38 -12.34
N LYS A 305 -16.57 -2.20 -11.03
CA LYS A 305 -15.59 -1.24 -10.48
C LYS A 305 -14.15 -1.73 -10.64
N PRO A 306 -13.16 -0.83 -10.68
CA PRO A 306 -11.74 -1.18 -10.61
C PRO A 306 -11.45 -2.13 -9.44
N LEU A 307 -10.68 -3.18 -9.67
CA LEU A 307 -10.29 -4.14 -8.64
C LEU A 307 -8.78 -4.31 -8.62
N PHE A 308 -8.17 -4.09 -7.46
CA PHE A 308 -6.74 -4.27 -7.23
C PHE A 308 -6.50 -5.57 -6.47
N ALA A 309 -5.80 -6.51 -7.10
CA ALA A 309 -5.61 -7.86 -6.58
C ALA A 309 -4.19 -8.07 -6.05
N LEU A 310 -4.07 -8.65 -4.86
CA LEU A 310 -2.80 -8.93 -4.20
C LEU A 310 -2.89 -10.14 -3.26
N LYS A 311 -1.73 -10.69 -2.90
CA LYS A 311 -1.56 -11.62 -1.78
C LYS A 311 -0.99 -10.87 -0.59
N ARG A 312 -1.45 -11.23 0.60
CA ARG A 312 -1.01 -10.61 1.85
C ARG A 312 0.44 -11.01 2.16
N PHE A 313 1.21 -10.06 2.67
CA PHE A 313 2.58 -10.26 3.09
C PHE A 313 2.78 -9.63 4.46
N ALA A 314 3.40 -10.39 5.37
CA ALA A 314 3.70 -9.98 6.76
C ALA A 314 2.55 -9.22 7.46
N SER A 315 1.30 -9.54 7.14
CA SER A 315 0.16 -8.67 7.43
C SER A 315 -0.25 -8.63 8.90
N GLY A 316 0.36 -9.45 9.75
CA GLY A 316 0.29 -9.30 11.21
C GLY A 316 1.05 -8.08 11.73
N ASN A 317 1.81 -7.41 10.86
CA ASN A 317 2.54 -6.20 11.16
C ASN A 317 2.00 -5.04 10.31
N VAL A 318 1.43 -4.05 10.99
CA VAL A 318 0.75 -2.94 10.32
C VAL A 318 1.71 -2.13 9.45
N GLY A 319 2.98 -1.99 9.85
CA GLY A 319 3.96 -1.27 9.04
C GLY A 319 4.14 -1.89 7.65
N HIS A 320 4.14 -3.22 7.54
CA HIS A 320 4.20 -3.94 6.26
C HIS A 320 2.89 -3.83 5.45
N VAL A 321 1.73 -3.90 6.13
CA VAL A 321 0.44 -3.65 5.46
C VAL A 321 0.46 -2.29 4.78
N ILE A 322 0.93 -1.26 5.48
CA ILE A 322 0.94 0.11 4.99
C ILE A 322 1.99 0.30 3.89
N SER A 323 3.26 -0.05 4.15
CA SER A 323 4.36 0.28 3.23
C SER A 323 4.40 -0.61 1.99
N GLU A 324 3.94 -1.86 2.10
CA GLU A 324 4.04 -2.83 1.00
C GLU A 324 2.68 -3.09 0.37
N ALA A 325 1.65 -3.49 1.13
CA ALA A 325 0.36 -3.85 0.55
C ALA A 325 -0.40 -2.61 0.02
N LEU A 326 -0.52 -1.55 0.81
CA LEU A 326 -1.14 -0.30 0.34
C LEU A 326 -0.25 0.44 -0.65
N GLY A 327 1.08 0.32 -0.51
CA GLY A 327 2.06 0.78 -1.49
C GLY A 327 1.84 0.14 -2.87
N MET A 328 1.68 -1.18 -2.95
CA MET A 328 1.37 -1.88 -4.20
C MET A 328 0.10 -1.34 -4.86
N ILE A 329 -0.99 -1.25 -4.09
CA ILE A 329 -2.30 -0.85 -4.61
C ILE A 329 -2.22 0.60 -5.12
N THR A 330 -1.65 1.51 -4.32
CA THR A 330 -1.50 2.92 -4.71
C THR A 330 -0.61 3.06 -5.94
N GLY A 331 0.46 2.25 -6.04
CA GLY A 331 1.33 2.23 -7.20
C GLY A 331 0.60 1.81 -8.47
N LEU A 332 -0.23 0.77 -8.40
CA LEU A 332 -1.07 0.35 -9.53
C LEU A 332 -2.07 1.44 -9.93
N MET A 333 -2.70 2.11 -8.95
CA MET A 333 -3.59 3.23 -9.25
C MET A 333 -2.84 4.36 -9.95
N MET A 334 -1.63 4.71 -9.50
CA MET A 334 -0.81 5.75 -10.14
C MET A 334 -0.37 5.36 -11.56
N ASN A 335 -0.06 4.09 -11.79
CA ASN A 335 0.38 3.62 -13.09
C ASN A 335 -0.74 3.58 -14.14
N PHE A 336 -1.99 3.31 -13.74
CA PHE A 336 -3.08 3.08 -14.69
C PHE A 336 -4.23 4.09 -14.61
N ASN A 337 -4.32 4.88 -13.54
CA ASN A 337 -5.38 5.87 -13.33
C ASN A 337 -4.89 7.09 -12.53
N PRO A 338 -3.96 7.90 -13.07
CA PRO A 338 -3.36 9.03 -12.36
C PRO A 338 -4.31 10.21 -12.07
N GLU A 339 -5.52 10.22 -12.64
CA GLU A 339 -6.46 11.37 -12.54
C GLU A 339 -7.85 11.00 -11.99
N GLY A 340 -8.16 9.72 -11.78
CA GLY A 340 -9.51 9.28 -11.40
C GLY A 340 -9.86 9.42 -9.91
N PRO A 341 -11.12 9.15 -9.51
CA PRO A 341 -11.48 9.00 -8.11
C PRO A 341 -10.79 7.76 -7.52
N TRP A 342 -9.90 7.99 -6.56
CA TRP A 342 -8.98 6.96 -6.06
C TRP A 342 -9.66 5.99 -5.10
N GLU A 343 -10.79 6.36 -4.50
CA GLU A 343 -11.39 5.58 -3.42
C GLU A 343 -12.50 4.62 -3.87
N ASP A 344 -13.00 4.76 -5.11
CA ASP A 344 -14.08 3.92 -5.63
C ASP A 344 -13.56 2.70 -6.40
N HIS A 345 -12.96 1.76 -5.66
CA HIS A 345 -12.43 0.51 -6.19
C HIS A 345 -12.66 -0.63 -5.19
N HIS A 346 -12.46 -1.87 -5.61
CA HIS A 346 -12.35 -3.03 -4.74
C HIS A 346 -10.88 -3.39 -4.52
N ILE A 347 -10.59 -3.97 -3.37
CA ILE A 347 -9.33 -4.67 -3.10
C ILE A 347 -9.67 -6.14 -2.96
N LEU A 348 -8.93 -7.00 -3.68
CA LEU A 348 -9.11 -8.45 -3.63
C LEU A 348 -7.87 -9.13 -3.07
N TYR A 349 -8.03 -9.79 -1.93
CA TYR A 349 -7.02 -10.72 -1.44
C TYR A 349 -7.17 -12.08 -2.13
N LEU A 350 -6.10 -12.53 -2.79
CA LEU A 350 -6.05 -13.78 -3.56
C LEU A 350 -5.70 -15.02 -2.73
N ASP A 351 -5.44 -14.83 -1.44
CA ASP A 351 -5.06 -15.85 -0.49
C ASP A 351 -6.04 -15.94 0.67
N ASP A 352 -5.90 -16.99 1.47
CA ASP A 352 -6.48 -17.09 2.80
C ASP A 352 -5.36 -17.14 3.85
N VAL A 353 -5.20 -16.04 4.58
CA VAL A 353 -5.23 -16.04 6.04
C VAL A 353 -4.82 -17.32 6.79
N PHE A 354 -5.76 -18.24 6.78
CA PHE A 354 -5.78 -19.42 7.63
C PHE A 354 -5.29 -20.67 6.88
N ASP A 355 -5.04 -20.56 5.58
CA ASP A 355 -4.57 -21.66 4.75
C ASP A 355 -3.05 -21.84 4.88
N MET A 356 -2.64 -22.90 5.56
CA MET A 356 -1.23 -23.21 5.81
C MET A 356 -0.64 -24.23 4.80
N SER A 357 -1.39 -24.59 3.75
CA SER A 357 -0.97 -25.62 2.78
C SER A 357 0.17 -25.14 1.85
N GLY A 358 0.96 -26.06 1.25
CA GLY A 358 1.80 -25.74 0.08
C GLY A 358 2.87 -24.65 0.24
N ASN A 359 3.57 -24.59 1.38
CA ASN A 359 4.47 -23.48 1.73
C ASN A 359 3.80 -22.10 1.71
N ASN A 360 2.46 -22.04 1.79
CA ASN A 360 1.67 -20.84 2.01
C ASN A 360 1.82 -20.34 3.45
N TRP A 361 3.04 -20.33 3.99
CA TRP A 361 3.41 -19.72 5.28
C TRP A 361 3.08 -18.24 5.17
N MET A 362 1.83 -18.01 5.48
CA MET A 362 1.15 -16.85 5.98
C MET A 362 2.07 -16.00 6.86
N GLY A 363 2.94 -15.25 6.17
CA GLY A 363 4.08 -14.51 6.70
C GLY A 363 5.37 -15.31 6.54
N ALA A 364 6.42 -14.68 6.01
CA ALA A 364 7.80 -15.09 6.30
C ALA A 364 8.15 -15.01 7.82
N TYR A 365 7.14 -14.98 8.70
CA TYR A 365 7.15 -14.50 10.07
C TYR A 365 6.03 -15.09 10.96
N GLU A 366 5.21 -16.02 10.46
CA GLU A 366 4.26 -16.84 11.27
C GLU A 366 3.25 -16.04 12.14
N TYR A 367 2.93 -14.79 11.82
CA TYR A 367 2.06 -13.96 12.66
C TYR A 367 0.69 -14.60 12.93
N ASP A 368 0.03 -14.20 14.03
CA ASP A 368 -1.36 -14.61 14.33
C ASP A 368 -2.28 -14.30 13.13
N PRO A 369 -2.89 -15.31 12.49
CA PRO A 369 -3.78 -15.13 11.34
C PRO A 369 -4.97 -14.20 11.64
N ARG A 370 -5.44 -14.12 12.88
CA ARG A 370 -6.53 -13.23 13.27
C ARG A 370 -6.09 -11.77 13.22
N HIS A 371 -4.90 -11.46 13.73
CA HIS A 371 -4.32 -10.13 13.63
C HIS A 371 -4.02 -9.77 12.17
N ALA A 372 -3.44 -10.71 11.42
CA ALA A 372 -3.16 -10.56 10.00
C ALA A 372 -4.43 -10.26 9.18
N THR A 373 -5.53 -10.97 9.45
CA THR A 373 -6.85 -10.73 8.85
C THR A 373 -7.32 -9.31 9.16
N ARG A 374 -7.37 -8.97 10.45
CA ARG A 374 -7.92 -7.71 10.95
C ARG A 374 -7.17 -6.52 10.35
N TYR A 375 -5.84 -6.55 10.39
CA TYR A 375 -5.01 -5.46 9.88
C TYR A 375 -5.07 -5.32 8.36
N SER A 376 -5.13 -6.43 7.62
CA SER A 376 -5.31 -6.36 6.16
C SER A 376 -6.63 -5.69 5.80
N ILE A 377 -7.73 -6.11 6.42
CA ILE A 377 -9.06 -5.53 6.16
C ILE A 377 -9.10 -4.04 6.56
N GLN A 378 -8.65 -3.71 7.78
CA GLN A 378 -8.58 -2.33 8.24
C GLN A 378 -7.69 -1.47 7.33
N GLY A 379 -6.54 -1.99 6.89
CA GLY A 379 -5.64 -1.31 5.97
C GLY A 379 -6.27 -1.05 4.61
N GLY A 380 -6.93 -2.05 4.02
CA GLY A 380 -7.63 -1.89 2.74
C GLY A 380 -8.75 -0.85 2.82
N GLN A 381 -9.47 -0.79 3.94
CA GLN A 381 -10.51 0.22 4.20
C GLN A 381 -9.97 1.65 4.30
N LEU A 382 -8.67 1.85 4.49
CA LEU A 382 -8.08 3.19 4.51
C LEU A 382 -8.06 3.82 3.11
N ILE A 383 -8.05 3.02 2.05
CA ILE A 383 -7.96 3.51 0.67
C ILE A 383 -9.18 3.17 -0.19
N SER A 384 -9.96 2.15 0.16
CA SER A 384 -11.17 1.72 -0.55
C SER A 384 -12.45 2.08 0.21
N LYS A 385 -13.45 2.65 -0.49
CA LYS A 385 -14.82 2.81 0.03
C LYS A 385 -15.68 1.55 -0.09
N ASN A 386 -15.28 0.61 -0.94
CA ASN A 386 -16.03 -0.62 -1.15
C ASN A 386 -15.58 -1.73 -0.18
N PRO A 387 -16.43 -2.74 0.08
CA PRO A 387 -16.05 -3.91 0.86
C PRO A 387 -14.79 -4.56 0.31
N ILE A 388 -13.88 -4.91 1.21
CA ILE A 388 -12.67 -5.67 0.88
C ILE A 388 -13.09 -7.09 0.53
N LEU A 389 -12.60 -7.60 -0.59
CA LEU A 389 -12.93 -8.91 -1.12
C LEU A 389 -11.80 -9.90 -0.84
N GLN A 390 -12.16 -11.18 -0.80
CA GLN A 390 -11.21 -12.28 -0.69
C GLN A 390 -11.66 -13.45 -1.57
N ARG A 391 -10.68 -14.13 -2.18
CA ARG A 391 -10.88 -15.40 -2.87
C ARG A 391 -10.89 -16.53 -1.84
N CYS A 392 -11.98 -17.28 -1.78
CA CYS A 392 -12.12 -18.40 -0.84
C CYS A 392 -12.82 -19.61 -1.45
N HIS A 393 -12.53 -20.78 -0.90
CA HIS A 393 -13.14 -22.04 -1.28
C HIS A 393 -14.28 -22.42 -0.33
N GLN A 394 -15.52 -22.44 -0.81
CA GLN A 394 -16.71 -22.77 -0.01
C GLN A 394 -17.68 -23.64 -0.80
N ASN A 395 -18.19 -24.69 -0.17
CA ASN A 395 -19.17 -25.61 -0.74
C ASN A 395 -18.66 -26.23 -2.06
N GLY A 396 -17.40 -26.67 -2.09
CA GLY A 396 -16.79 -27.31 -3.26
C GLY A 396 -16.48 -26.39 -4.45
N ALA A 397 -16.57 -25.06 -4.28
CA ALA A 397 -16.24 -24.10 -5.33
C ALA A 397 -15.47 -22.90 -4.79
N TRP A 398 -14.56 -22.37 -5.62
CA TRP A 398 -13.92 -21.08 -5.39
C TRP A 398 -14.89 -19.94 -5.67
N LYS A 399 -14.91 -18.94 -4.77
CA LYS A 399 -15.79 -17.78 -4.82
C LYS A 399 -15.04 -16.52 -4.44
N ILE A 400 -15.52 -15.38 -4.93
CA ILE A 400 -15.14 -14.06 -4.42
C ILE A 400 -16.20 -13.60 -3.43
N LEU A 401 -15.80 -13.41 -2.17
CA LEU A 401 -16.70 -12.99 -1.08
C LEU A 401 -16.09 -11.82 -0.30
N PRO A 402 -16.89 -11.06 0.46
CA PRO A 402 -16.34 -10.08 1.40
C PRO A 402 -15.38 -10.73 2.40
N ALA A 403 -14.25 -10.07 2.67
CA ALA A 403 -13.29 -10.49 3.67
C ALA A 403 -13.81 -10.17 5.09
N PRO A 404 -13.59 -11.04 6.09
CA PRO A 404 -12.89 -12.31 5.98
C PRO A 404 -13.81 -13.44 5.48
N CYS A 405 -13.26 -14.29 4.62
CA CYS A 405 -13.81 -15.62 4.37
C CYS A 405 -12.69 -16.66 4.53
N SER A 406 -13.04 -17.88 4.90
CA SER A 406 -12.08 -18.98 5.09
C SER A 406 -12.28 -20.07 4.05
N ASN A 407 -11.18 -20.73 3.68
CA ASN A 407 -11.19 -21.90 2.83
C ASN A 407 -11.67 -23.12 3.61
N ASN A 408 -12.80 -23.69 3.20
CA ASN A 408 -13.26 -25.00 3.64
C ASN A 408 -12.80 -26.02 2.60
N PHE A 409 -11.64 -26.63 2.84
CA PHE A 409 -11.16 -27.75 2.05
C PHE A 409 -11.81 -29.04 2.57
N ASP A 410 -13.07 -29.28 2.19
CA ASP A 410 -13.60 -30.62 2.29
C ASP A 410 -12.74 -31.52 1.40
N LYS A 411 -12.15 -32.58 1.98
CA LYS A 411 -11.17 -33.48 1.34
C LYS A 411 -11.73 -34.32 0.18
N SER A 412 -12.87 -33.96 -0.40
CA SER A 412 -13.59 -34.77 -1.37
C SER A 412 -14.25 -33.91 -2.43
N ALA A 413 -13.45 -33.47 -3.40
CA ALA A 413 -13.96 -33.10 -4.72
C ALA A 413 -12.89 -33.46 -5.73
N THR A 414 -12.91 -34.71 -6.19
CA THR A 414 -12.18 -35.13 -7.38
C THR A 414 -12.73 -34.32 -8.54
N ALA A 415 -11.99 -33.31 -9.01
CA ALA A 415 -12.37 -32.54 -10.18
C ALA A 415 -12.45 -33.49 -11.38
N SER A 416 -13.67 -33.77 -11.87
CA SER A 416 -13.84 -34.48 -13.15
C SER A 416 -13.35 -33.57 -14.26
N SER A 417 -12.36 -34.01 -15.03
CA SER A 417 -11.70 -33.20 -16.07
C SER A 417 -12.58 -32.84 -17.28
N GLU A 418 -13.84 -33.29 -17.31
CA GLU A 418 -14.76 -33.14 -18.45
C GLU A 418 -15.96 -32.22 -18.17
N ALA A 419 -16.06 -31.62 -16.98
CA ALA A 419 -17.16 -30.71 -16.69
C ALA A 419 -17.00 -29.38 -17.49
N PRO A 420 -18.08 -28.83 -18.05
CA PRO A 420 -18.04 -27.55 -18.75
C PRO A 420 -17.55 -26.43 -17.82
N VAL A 421 -16.72 -25.53 -18.37
CA VAL A 421 -16.18 -24.38 -17.62
C VAL A 421 -17.35 -23.60 -17.02
N THR A 422 -17.36 -23.51 -15.68
CA THR A 422 -18.38 -22.77 -14.94
C THR A 422 -17.77 -21.48 -14.40
N LEU A 423 -18.30 -20.34 -14.84
CA LEU A 423 -17.84 -19.01 -14.40
C LEU A 423 -18.45 -18.65 -13.05
N GLN A 424 -17.61 -18.25 -12.10
CA GLN A 424 -18.05 -17.76 -10.80
C GLN A 424 -18.12 -16.24 -10.74
N ALA A 425 -17.14 -15.54 -11.29
CA ALA A 425 -17.15 -14.09 -11.33
C ALA A 425 -16.42 -13.57 -12.57
N CYS A 426 -16.76 -12.37 -13.00
CA CYS A 426 -15.99 -11.62 -13.99
C CYS A 426 -15.69 -10.21 -13.49
N PHE A 427 -14.57 -9.65 -13.93
CA PHE A 427 -14.03 -8.36 -13.52
C PHE A 427 -13.87 -7.48 -14.75
N SER A 428 -14.60 -6.38 -14.81
CA SER A 428 -14.51 -5.44 -15.93
C SER A 428 -13.15 -4.73 -15.97
N ASN A 429 -12.54 -4.48 -14.80
CA ASN A 429 -11.23 -3.86 -14.64
C ASN A 429 -10.43 -4.51 -13.50
N PHE A 430 -9.42 -5.30 -13.86
CA PHE A 430 -8.58 -6.04 -12.92
C PHE A 430 -7.13 -5.54 -12.99
N TYR A 431 -6.59 -5.11 -11.86
CA TYR A 431 -5.24 -4.57 -11.75
C TYR A 431 -4.42 -5.45 -10.82
N ALA A 432 -3.24 -5.85 -11.28
CA ALA A 432 -2.35 -6.71 -10.52
C ALA A 432 -0.89 -6.46 -10.87
N GLY A 433 0.00 -6.87 -9.97
CA GLY A 433 1.44 -6.80 -10.16
C GLY A 433 2.13 -5.82 -9.22
N HIS A 434 3.44 -5.69 -9.38
CA HIS A 434 4.28 -4.87 -8.52
C HIS A 434 4.95 -3.75 -9.32
N THR A 435 4.84 -2.52 -8.86
CA THR A 435 5.50 -1.38 -9.52
C THR A 435 6.97 -1.30 -9.11
N ILE A 436 7.82 -0.76 -9.99
CA ILE A 436 9.23 -0.48 -9.67
C ILE A 436 9.34 0.48 -8.48
N THR A 437 8.48 1.49 -8.43
CA THR A 437 8.40 2.43 -7.30
C THR A 437 8.12 1.71 -5.99
N ASN A 438 7.32 0.64 -6.01
CA ASN A 438 7.11 -0.20 -4.84
C ASN A 438 8.31 -1.14 -4.54
N MET A 439 9.00 -1.67 -5.57
CA MET A 439 10.08 -2.68 -5.48
C MET A 439 11.43 -2.20 -4.94
N VAL A 440 11.58 -0.95 -4.49
CA VAL A 440 12.89 -0.36 -4.14
C VAL A 440 13.69 0.03 -5.39
N SER A 441 13.19 0.93 -6.22
CA SER A 441 14.11 1.85 -6.88
C SER A 441 14.39 2.99 -5.90
N HIS A 442 15.66 3.19 -5.54
CA HIS A 442 16.35 4.43 -5.14
C HIS A 442 15.46 5.61 -4.68
N PRO A 443 15.83 6.34 -3.60
CA PRO A 443 14.93 7.17 -2.79
C PRO A 443 13.90 8.02 -3.58
N TYR A 444 14.28 8.54 -4.74
CA TYR A 444 13.49 9.40 -5.61
C TYR A 444 12.20 8.81 -6.26
N GLY A 445 11.85 7.55 -6.04
CA GLY A 445 10.62 6.94 -6.60
C GLY A 445 9.46 6.74 -5.62
N LYS A 446 9.76 6.53 -4.33
CA LYS A 446 8.76 6.19 -3.30
C LYS A 446 8.04 7.41 -2.72
N GLU A 447 8.62 8.59 -2.90
CA GLU A 447 8.09 9.86 -2.43
C GLU A 447 6.65 10.08 -2.91
N SER A 448 6.46 10.15 -4.24
CA SER A 448 5.15 10.40 -4.86
C SER A 448 4.12 9.34 -4.47
N LEU A 449 4.56 8.08 -4.39
CA LEU A 449 3.73 6.94 -3.99
C LEU A 449 3.20 7.10 -2.56
N TYR A 450 4.08 7.34 -1.60
CA TYR A 450 3.70 7.46 -0.20
C TYR A 450 2.96 8.77 0.09
N MET A 451 3.29 9.86 -0.60
CA MET A 451 2.52 11.10 -0.52
C MET A 451 1.10 10.93 -1.06
N LYS A 452 0.94 10.15 -2.14
CA LYS A 452 -0.38 9.82 -2.67
C LYS A 452 -1.17 8.94 -1.71
N LEU A 453 -0.52 7.92 -1.13
CA LEU A 453 -1.12 7.07 -0.10
C LEU A 453 -1.57 7.90 1.10
N LYS A 454 -0.68 8.74 1.66
CA LYS A 454 -0.98 9.68 2.75
C LYS A 454 -2.21 10.53 2.43
N THR A 455 -2.28 11.10 1.23
CA THR A 455 -3.41 11.94 0.78
C THR A 455 -4.74 11.17 0.80
N ILE A 456 -4.77 9.96 0.22
CA ILE A 456 -5.99 9.14 0.17
C ILE A 456 -6.43 8.77 1.59
N VAL A 457 -5.48 8.31 2.41
CA VAL A 457 -5.75 7.91 3.80
C VAL A 457 -6.25 9.10 4.62
N PHE A 458 -5.58 10.25 4.56
CA PHE A 458 -5.97 11.44 5.33
C PHE A 458 -7.35 11.93 4.92
N LYS A 459 -7.66 11.93 3.61
CA LYS A 459 -8.99 12.27 3.13
C LYS A 459 -10.06 11.31 3.67
N ASN A 460 -9.82 9.99 3.62
CA ASN A 460 -10.77 9.00 4.12
C ASN A 460 -10.93 9.02 5.64
N LEU A 461 -9.89 9.41 6.38
CA LEU A 461 -9.93 9.53 7.84
C LEU A 461 -10.37 10.92 8.34
N GLY A 462 -10.52 11.90 7.46
CA GLY A 462 -10.84 13.28 7.84
C GLY A 462 -9.69 13.97 8.59
N ILE A 463 -8.43 13.68 8.22
CA ILE A 463 -7.23 14.26 8.84
C ILE A 463 -6.78 15.47 8.03
N PHE A 464 -6.65 16.61 8.71
CA PHE A 464 -6.12 17.86 8.14
C PHE A 464 -4.63 17.71 7.76
N PRO A 465 -4.11 18.29 6.66
CA PRO A 465 -4.67 19.36 5.81
C PRO A 465 -5.37 18.92 4.52
N PHE A 466 -5.61 17.62 4.31
CA PHE A 466 -6.18 17.10 3.05
C PHE A 466 -7.71 17.11 3.03
N ASP A 467 -8.33 17.92 3.88
CA ASP A 467 -9.74 18.24 3.78
C ASP A 467 -9.97 19.06 2.49
N GLN A 468 -10.86 18.59 1.62
CA GLN A 468 -11.06 19.12 0.26
C GLN A 468 -11.69 20.53 0.27
N HIS A 469 -12.06 21.06 1.43
CA HIS A 469 -12.85 22.27 1.59
C HIS A 469 -12.05 23.57 1.78
N TYR A 470 -10.70 23.53 1.78
CA TYR A 470 -9.88 24.73 2.05
C TYR A 470 -8.93 25.09 0.89
N SER A 471 -8.82 26.38 0.60
CA SER A 471 -7.74 26.95 -0.21
C SER A 471 -6.39 26.83 0.50
N GLU A 472 -5.28 26.96 -0.24
CA GLU A 472 -3.93 26.90 0.35
C GLU A 472 -3.69 27.97 1.44
N SER A 473 -4.28 29.16 1.27
CA SER A 473 -4.21 30.23 2.28
C SER A 473 -4.94 29.84 3.56
N GLU A 474 -6.14 29.27 3.46
CA GLU A 474 -6.93 28.80 4.60
C GLU A 474 -6.27 27.61 5.29
N LYS A 475 -5.67 26.69 4.52
CA LYS A 475 -4.85 25.60 5.08
C LYS A 475 -3.69 26.16 5.90
N THR A 476 -3.00 27.18 5.42
CA THR A 476 -1.88 27.80 6.15
C THR A 476 -2.35 28.39 7.48
N VAL A 477 -3.45 29.16 7.47
CA VAL A 477 -4.04 29.76 8.68
C VAL A 477 -4.53 28.70 9.66
N LYS A 478 -5.27 27.69 9.18
CA LYS A 478 -5.75 26.57 10.01
C LYS A 478 -4.60 25.75 10.57
N MET A 479 -3.56 25.52 9.78
CA MET A 479 -2.37 24.81 10.23
C MET A 479 -1.68 25.57 11.36
N LYS A 480 -1.48 26.88 11.20
CA LYS A 480 -0.90 27.73 12.25
C LYS A 480 -1.73 27.68 13.52
N LYS A 481 -3.05 27.85 13.42
CA LYS A 481 -3.98 27.74 14.55
C LYS A 481 -3.89 26.37 15.22
N TYR A 482 -3.92 25.29 14.43
CA TYR A 482 -3.82 23.93 14.94
C TYR A 482 -2.50 23.69 15.68
N VAL A 483 -1.37 24.14 15.12
CA VAL A 483 -0.06 24.05 15.79
C VAL A 483 -0.02 24.86 17.07
N MET A 484 -0.72 25.99 17.16
CA MET A 484 -0.83 26.78 18.40
C MET A 484 -1.68 26.09 19.47
N GLU A 485 -2.72 25.36 19.09
CA GLU A 485 -3.66 24.75 20.05
C GLU A 485 -3.26 23.34 20.50
N LYS A 486 -2.57 22.56 19.65
CA LYS A 486 -2.25 21.15 19.96
C LYS A 486 -1.19 20.98 21.04
N ASP A 487 -1.20 19.82 21.71
CA ASP A 487 -0.13 19.43 22.63
C ASP A 487 1.20 19.14 21.90
N ILE A 488 2.30 19.26 22.65
CA ILE A 488 3.63 18.85 22.21
C ILE A 488 3.79 17.37 22.55
N VAL A 489 3.89 16.52 21.53
CA VAL A 489 3.93 15.07 21.66
C VAL A 489 5.29 14.55 21.18
N ILE A 490 6.04 13.98 22.11
CA ILE A 490 7.27 13.24 21.86
C ILE A 490 6.98 11.78 22.15
N ALA A 491 7.18 10.92 21.16
CA ALA A 491 6.84 9.52 21.29
C ALA A 491 8.02 8.63 20.95
N MET A 492 8.20 7.57 21.73
CA MET A 492 9.26 6.59 21.54
C MET A 492 8.67 5.19 21.39
N ASN A 493 8.97 4.51 20.28
CA ASN A 493 8.50 3.15 20.05
C ASN A 493 9.19 2.16 20.98
N ARG A 494 8.40 1.38 21.71
CA ARG A 494 8.82 0.28 22.56
C ARG A 494 8.38 -1.04 21.93
N LYS A 495 9.36 -1.83 21.48
CA LYS A 495 9.13 -3.25 21.18
C LYS A 495 9.18 -4.07 22.47
N LEU A 496 8.18 -4.93 22.66
CA LEU A 496 8.18 -5.86 23.78
C LEU A 496 9.32 -6.89 23.64
N PRO A 497 9.97 -7.31 24.74
CA PRO A 497 11.04 -8.32 24.71
C PRO A 497 10.61 -9.64 24.08
N SER A 498 9.32 -10.00 24.21
CA SER A 498 8.71 -11.20 23.63
C SER A 498 8.45 -11.11 22.12
N GLY A 499 8.77 -9.98 21.47
CA GLY A 499 8.58 -9.78 20.05
C GLY A 499 9.38 -10.78 19.20
N ARG A 500 8.74 -11.31 18.15
CA ARG A 500 9.38 -12.23 17.19
C ARG A 500 10.42 -11.57 16.30
N HIS A 501 10.33 -10.26 16.08
CA HIS A 501 11.22 -9.53 15.18
C HIS A 501 12.27 -8.76 15.97
N GLY A 502 13.50 -8.81 15.43
CA GLY A 502 14.72 -8.29 16.02
C GLY A 502 14.77 -6.77 16.22
N GLN A 503 16.00 -6.30 16.43
CA GLN A 503 16.47 -4.93 16.70
C GLN A 503 15.41 -4.02 17.34
N ALA A 504 15.51 -3.84 18.65
CA ALA A 504 14.80 -2.82 19.39
C ALA A 504 15.78 -1.75 19.89
N ILE A 505 15.22 -0.73 20.51
CA ILE A 505 15.98 0.15 21.39
C ILE A 505 15.93 -0.48 22.78
N HIS A 506 17.09 -0.73 23.37
CA HIS A 506 17.21 -1.47 24.62
C HIS A 506 16.69 -0.67 25.82
N ASN A 507 17.07 0.61 25.89
CA ASN A 507 16.88 1.48 27.05
C ASN A 507 15.73 2.49 26.88
N VAL A 508 14.62 2.09 26.23
CA VAL A 508 13.46 2.97 25.98
C VAL A 508 12.96 3.64 27.25
N ASP A 509 12.73 2.85 28.30
CA ASP A 509 12.16 3.36 29.56
C ASP A 509 13.11 4.37 30.22
N GLU A 510 14.41 4.10 30.24
CA GLU A 510 15.41 5.03 30.78
C GLU A 510 15.49 6.35 30.00
N VAL A 511 15.40 6.28 28.67
CA VAL A 511 15.41 7.47 27.81
C VAL A 511 14.15 8.29 28.03
N VAL A 512 12.98 7.64 28.09
CA VAL A 512 11.69 8.31 28.30
C VAL A 512 11.65 9.00 29.66
N GLU A 513 12.04 8.33 30.74
CA GLU A 513 12.10 8.96 32.07
C GLU A 513 13.11 10.11 32.11
N TYR A 514 14.29 9.93 31.51
CA TYR A 514 15.26 11.01 31.40
C TYR A 514 14.74 12.23 30.63
N LEU A 515 14.00 12.02 29.54
CA LEU A 515 13.35 13.09 28.80
C LEU A 515 12.31 13.80 29.66
N LYS A 516 11.45 13.07 30.37
CA LYS A 516 10.43 13.65 31.28
C LYS A 516 11.06 14.54 32.34
N GLU A 517 12.15 14.09 32.94
CA GLU A 517 12.85 14.81 33.99
C GLU A 517 13.58 16.07 33.49
N ASN A 518 14.14 16.04 32.27
CA ASN A 518 15.10 17.06 31.84
C ASN A 518 14.59 18.02 30.78
N ILE A 519 13.66 17.63 29.90
CA ILE A 519 13.21 18.50 28.82
C ILE A 519 12.43 19.72 29.35
N GLN A 520 11.70 19.55 30.47
CA GLN A 520 10.94 20.62 31.11
C GLN A 520 11.84 21.66 31.79
N LYS A 521 13.14 21.37 31.98
CA LYS A 521 14.12 22.32 32.52
C LYS A 521 14.60 23.31 31.47
N ASP A 522 14.35 23.05 30.18
CA ASP A 522 14.77 23.95 29.10
C ASP A 522 13.91 25.23 29.08
N PRO A 523 14.50 26.44 29.13
CA PRO A 523 13.75 27.69 29.21
C PRO A 523 12.80 27.92 28.04
N PHE A 524 13.14 27.44 26.84
CA PHE A 524 12.27 27.58 25.67
C PHE A 524 11.02 26.72 25.82
N ILE A 525 11.18 25.48 26.30
CA ILE A 525 10.05 24.57 26.53
C ILE A 525 9.12 25.12 27.61
N GLN A 526 9.67 25.66 28.70
CA GLN A 526 8.88 26.31 29.75
C GLN A 526 8.09 27.50 29.21
N LYS A 527 8.73 28.39 28.43
CA LYS A 527 8.04 29.52 27.80
C LYS A 527 6.92 29.02 26.89
N LEU A 528 7.19 28.03 26.04
CA LEU A 528 6.22 27.47 25.11
C LEU A 528 5.01 26.84 25.82
N VAL A 529 5.24 26.03 26.86
CA VAL A 529 4.19 25.37 27.66
C VAL A 529 3.34 26.40 28.40
N ASN A 530 3.97 27.38 29.06
CA ASN A 530 3.27 28.34 29.90
C ASN A 530 2.50 29.38 29.07
N THR A 531 3.11 29.90 28.00
CA THR A 531 2.52 30.97 27.18
C THR A 531 1.32 30.45 26.39
N PHE A 532 1.46 29.29 25.75
CA PHE A 532 0.39 28.71 24.93
C PHE A 532 -0.47 27.69 25.66
N LYS A 533 -0.28 27.52 26.99
CA LYS A 533 -0.98 26.54 27.84
C LYS A 533 -0.97 25.13 27.26
N LYS A 534 0.11 24.75 26.59
CA LYS A 534 0.27 23.45 25.93
C LYS A 534 0.67 22.38 26.93
N LYS A 535 0.17 21.16 26.77
CA LYS A 535 0.73 20.02 27.51
C LYS A 535 1.95 19.48 26.76
N LEU A 536 3.00 19.16 27.50
CA LEU A 536 4.08 18.33 27.02
C LEU A 536 3.78 16.87 27.36
N VAL A 537 3.70 16.03 26.33
CA VAL A 537 3.42 14.59 26.42
C VAL A 537 4.65 13.83 25.93
N ILE A 538 5.16 12.93 26.77
CA ILE A 538 6.31 12.07 26.45
C ILE A 538 5.90 10.62 26.69
N ASP A 539 5.67 9.89 25.60
CA ASP A 539 5.08 8.57 25.62
C ASP A 539 6.08 7.48 25.23
N SER A 540 5.99 6.34 25.93
CA SER A 540 6.56 5.06 25.50
C SER A 540 5.43 4.26 24.85
N LEU A 541 5.52 4.03 23.55
CA LEU A 541 4.44 3.48 22.75
C LEU A 541 4.66 2.00 22.44
N VAL A 542 3.65 1.18 22.70
CA VAL A 542 3.56 -0.17 22.13
C VAL A 542 2.47 -0.17 21.08
N LEU A 543 2.82 -0.37 19.81
CA LEU A 543 1.87 -0.29 18.69
C LEU A 543 0.67 -1.22 18.81
N SER A 544 0.81 -2.35 19.52
CA SER A 544 -0.30 -3.29 19.76
C SER A 544 -1.37 -2.76 20.71
N ASP A 545 -1.08 -1.71 21.48
CA ASP A 545 -2.01 -1.15 22.47
C ASP A 545 -3.10 -0.31 21.82
N PHE A 546 -2.89 0.11 20.56
CA PHE A 546 -3.91 0.81 19.79
C PHE A 546 -5.02 -0.15 19.32
N PRO A 547 -6.30 0.19 19.52
CA PRO A 547 -7.42 -0.69 19.13
C PRO A 547 -7.49 -0.95 17.62
N THR A 548 -7.19 0.07 16.80
CA THR A 548 -7.30 0.01 15.34
C THR A 548 -6.11 0.69 14.64
N ILE A 549 -5.91 0.36 13.35
CA ILE A 549 -4.93 1.06 12.50
C ILE A 549 -5.28 2.55 12.36
N LYS A 550 -6.57 2.88 12.28
CA LYS A 550 -7.04 4.27 12.22
C LYS A 550 -6.55 5.07 13.42
N ASP A 551 -6.62 4.51 14.63
CA ASP A 551 -6.15 5.18 15.86
C ASP A 551 -4.64 5.41 15.83
N GLN A 552 -3.87 4.44 15.32
CA GLN A 552 -2.42 4.58 15.12
C GLN A 552 -2.12 5.75 14.18
N ILE A 553 -2.79 5.82 13.03
CA ILE A 553 -2.57 6.89 12.04
C ILE A 553 -2.97 8.26 12.61
N HIS A 554 -4.09 8.37 13.30
CA HIS A 554 -4.48 9.62 13.95
C HIS A 554 -3.44 10.06 14.99
N TYR A 555 -2.94 9.13 15.81
CA TYR A 555 -1.89 9.43 16.77
C TYR A 555 -0.65 9.96 16.06
N PHE A 556 -0.14 9.22 15.08
CA PHE A 556 1.09 9.57 14.35
C PHE A 556 0.97 10.86 13.52
N SER A 557 -0.24 11.23 13.07
CA SER A 557 -0.49 12.52 12.42
C SER A 557 -0.29 13.73 13.36
N ASN A 558 -0.22 13.51 14.67
CA ASN A 558 -0.13 14.56 15.68
C ASN A 558 1.20 14.61 16.42
N VAL A 559 2.07 13.63 16.21
CA VAL A 559 3.40 13.54 16.85
C VAL A 559 4.33 14.64 16.35
N ASP A 560 5.04 15.31 17.26
CA ASP A 560 6.06 16.31 16.92
C ASP A 560 7.44 15.69 16.72
N VAL A 561 7.76 14.72 17.57
CA VAL A 561 9.03 14.00 17.55
C VAL A 561 8.76 12.52 17.76
N TYR A 562 9.19 11.69 16.81
CA TYR A 562 9.11 10.23 16.93
C TYR A 562 10.51 9.63 16.98
N ILE A 563 10.75 8.78 17.98
CA ILE A 563 11.97 7.99 18.10
C ILE A 563 11.58 6.53 17.89
N SER A 564 12.12 5.88 16.87
CA SER A 564 11.75 4.51 16.51
C SER A 564 12.96 3.68 16.18
N ASP A 565 12.91 2.39 16.49
CA ASP A 565 13.82 1.42 15.87
C ASP A 565 13.66 1.42 14.34
N PRO A 566 14.66 0.93 13.58
CA PRO A 566 14.66 0.95 12.12
C PRO A 566 13.72 -0.07 11.47
N GLY A 567 12.88 -0.76 12.25
CA GLY A 567 11.91 -1.72 11.76
C GLY A 567 10.63 -1.08 11.23
N SER A 568 9.59 -1.91 11.13
CA SER A 568 8.33 -1.53 10.46
C SER A 568 7.57 -0.39 11.14
N ALA A 569 7.82 -0.14 12.43
CA ALA A 569 7.25 0.98 13.18
C ALA A 569 7.69 2.34 12.61
N ALA A 570 8.88 2.41 11.99
CA ALA A 570 9.37 3.64 11.37
C ALA A 570 8.57 4.01 10.10
N TYR A 571 7.86 3.06 9.46
CA TYR A 571 7.04 3.35 8.28
C TYR A 571 5.82 4.23 8.56
N TYR A 572 5.42 4.40 9.83
CA TYR A 572 4.40 5.39 10.20
C TYR A 572 4.80 6.82 9.88
N ALA A 573 6.09 7.07 9.61
CA ALA A 573 6.60 8.35 9.17
C ALA A 573 5.90 8.90 7.93
N MET A 574 5.35 8.05 7.06
CA MET A 574 4.58 8.53 5.91
C MET A 574 3.31 9.31 6.29
N PHE A 575 2.80 9.12 7.51
CA PHE A 575 1.63 9.83 8.05
C PHE A 575 2.03 10.98 8.98
N PHE A 576 3.31 11.30 9.08
CA PHE A 576 3.71 12.47 9.83
C PHE A 576 3.35 13.73 9.07
N ARG A 577 3.22 14.82 9.83
CA ARG A 577 3.16 16.14 9.23
C ARG A 577 4.56 16.55 8.76
N ASP A 578 4.59 17.54 7.89
CA ASP A 578 5.81 18.05 7.25
C ASP A 578 6.83 18.64 8.25
N ASP A 579 6.37 18.94 9.47
CA ASP A 579 7.14 19.54 10.57
C ASP A 579 7.48 18.55 11.70
N THR A 580 7.31 17.24 11.47
CA THR A 580 7.65 16.19 12.45
C THR A 580 9.06 15.67 12.23
N SER A 581 9.80 15.46 13.32
CA SER A 581 11.13 14.86 13.28
C SER A 581 11.07 13.36 13.60
N LEU A 582 11.80 12.55 12.83
CA LEU A 582 12.03 11.14 13.08
C LEU A 582 13.50 10.92 13.45
N PHE A 583 13.72 10.34 14.63
CA PHE A 583 15.03 9.87 15.07
C PHE A 583 15.13 8.36 14.87
N LEU A 584 16.09 7.94 14.04
CA LEU A 584 16.38 6.54 13.79
C LEU A 584 17.75 6.17 14.37
N PRO A 585 17.83 5.13 15.20
CA PRO A 585 19.10 4.58 15.60
C PRO A 585 19.77 3.80 14.47
N PRO A 586 21.08 3.52 14.60
CA PRO A 586 21.74 2.53 13.77
C PRO A 586 21.15 1.14 13.98
N THR A 587 21.48 0.26 13.04
CA THR A 587 21.20 -1.18 13.15
C THR A 587 22.38 -1.88 13.80
N CYS A 588 22.13 -2.79 14.75
CA CYS A 588 23.17 -3.57 15.42
C CYS A 588 23.27 -4.99 14.88
N HIS A 589 24.47 -5.46 14.56
CA HIS A 589 24.70 -6.84 14.12
C HIS A 589 25.95 -7.42 14.78
N ILE A 590 25.97 -8.74 14.96
CA ILE A 590 27.21 -9.46 15.27
C ILE A 590 27.94 -9.70 13.95
N LYS A 591 29.15 -9.16 13.82
CA LYS A 591 30.04 -9.41 12.67
C LYS A 591 31.40 -9.81 13.20
N GLU A 592 31.91 -10.96 12.76
CA GLU A 592 33.22 -11.48 13.19
C GLU A 592 33.32 -11.63 14.73
N ASN A 593 32.23 -12.06 15.39
CA ASN A 593 32.08 -12.15 16.85
C ASN A 593 32.15 -10.81 17.60
N GLU A 594 32.10 -9.67 16.90
CA GLU A 594 32.04 -8.34 17.50
C GLU A 594 30.67 -7.70 17.26
N LEU A 595 30.14 -7.01 18.27
CA LEU A 595 28.95 -6.17 18.11
C LEU A 595 29.33 -4.92 17.31
N LYS A 596 28.82 -4.81 16.08
CA LYS A 596 29.04 -3.65 15.22
C LYS A 596 27.70 -2.99 14.90
N CYS A 597 27.65 -1.67 15.01
CA CYS A 597 26.46 -0.88 14.72
C CYS A 597 26.73 -0.05 13.45
N GLN A 598 25.78 -0.05 12.51
CA GLN A 598 25.91 0.56 11.18
C GLN A 598 24.68 1.39 10.83
N PRO A 599 24.79 2.39 9.91
CA PRO A 599 23.64 3.20 9.51
C PRO A 599 22.47 2.32 9.07
N SER A 600 21.28 2.69 9.54
CA SER A 600 20.08 1.91 9.30
C SER A 600 19.70 1.84 7.81
N HIS A 601 19.27 0.66 7.34
CA HIS A 601 18.64 0.56 6.02
C HIS A 601 17.34 1.37 5.95
N GLY A 602 16.60 1.46 7.07
CA GLY A 602 15.39 2.27 7.19
C GLY A 602 15.64 3.74 6.87
N ILE A 603 16.82 4.29 7.16
CA ILE A 603 17.18 5.66 6.77
C ILE A 603 17.14 5.79 5.24
N LYS A 604 17.75 4.86 4.50
CA LYS A 604 17.77 4.90 3.02
C LYS A 604 16.37 4.82 2.42
N VAL A 605 15.46 4.10 3.07
CA VAL A 605 14.07 3.95 2.61
C VAL A 605 13.25 5.19 2.95
N LEU A 606 13.38 5.70 4.18
CA LEU A 606 12.54 6.76 4.70
C LEU A 606 13.02 8.16 4.29
N GLN A 607 14.30 8.33 3.94
CA GLN A 607 14.84 9.59 3.37
C GLN A 607 14.13 10.04 2.08
N SER A 608 13.37 9.15 1.45
CA SER A 608 12.48 9.49 0.35
C SER A 608 11.21 10.24 0.75
N LEU A 609 10.88 10.33 2.04
CA LEU A 609 9.69 11.03 2.51
C LEU A 609 10.02 12.52 2.62
N PRO A 610 9.33 13.40 1.86
CA PRO A 610 9.69 14.82 1.78
C PRO A 610 9.27 15.58 3.04
N SER A 611 8.32 15.01 3.78
CA SER A 611 7.65 15.57 4.95
C SER A 611 8.32 15.21 6.28
N VAL A 612 9.43 14.47 6.28
CA VAL A 612 10.01 13.97 7.53
C VAL A 612 11.48 14.28 7.58
N GLU A 613 11.88 15.02 8.62
CA GLU A 613 13.29 15.13 8.92
C GLU A 613 13.77 13.86 9.61
N ILE A 614 14.70 13.16 8.97
CA ILE A 614 15.27 11.94 9.49
C ILE A 614 16.66 12.25 10.01
N ALA A 615 16.85 12.01 11.30
CA ALA A 615 18.14 12.15 11.96
C ALA A 615 18.70 10.77 12.31
N ASP A 616 19.89 10.46 11.77
CA ASP A 616 20.68 9.29 12.14
C ASP A 616 21.39 9.57 13.47
N ILE A 617 21.01 8.85 14.52
CA ILE A 617 21.58 9.07 15.84
C ILE A 617 23.08 8.74 15.85
N MET A 618 23.55 7.80 15.02
CA MET A 618 24.97 7.45 14.94
C MET A 618 25.81 8.61 14.35
N GLU A 619 25.26 9.30 13.34
CA GLU A 619 25.88 10.50 12.77
C GLU A 619 25.93 11.63 13.80
N ILE A 620 24.82 11.88 14.51
CA ILE A 620 24.74 12.93 15.55
C ILE A 620 25.71 12.65 16.70
N ASN A 621 25.88 11.39 17.08
CA ASN A 621 26.80 10.97 18.13
C ASN A 621 28.28 11.13 17.72
N GLY A 622 28.58 11.26 16.42
CA GLY A 622 29.95 11.38 15.91
C GLY A 622 30.78 10.10 16.05
N GLY A 623 30.14 8.93 16.16
CA GLY A 623 30.84 7.67 16.41
C GLY A 623 29.92 6.48 16.72
N PRO A 624 30.52 5.30 16.99
CA PRO A 624 29.77 4.09 17.28
C PRO A 624 28.91 4.25 18.53
N ILE A 625 27.73 3.63 18.49
CA ILE A 625 26.77 3.62 19.60
C ILE A 625 26.84 2.26 20.29
N PRO A 626 26.76 2.20 21.64
CA PRO A 626 26.74 0.94 22.37
C PRO A 626 25.53 0.09 21.97
N CYS A 627 25.73 -1.22 21.96
CA CYS A 627 24.70 -2.17 21.60
C CYS A 627 24.73 -3.36 22.58
N ASN A 628 23.58 -4.00 22.81
CA ASN A 628 23.43 -5.11 23.75
C ASN A 628 22.85 -6.34 23.05
N LEU A 629 23.34 -7.53 23.39
CA LEU A 629 22.82 -8.78 22.82
C LEU A 629 21.40 -9.03 23.33
N ARG A 630 20.49 -9.32 22.40
CA ARG A 630 19.14 -9.80 22.70
C ARG A 630 18.74 -10.83 21.65
N PRO A 631 19.12 -12.11 21.87
CA PRO A 631 18.67 -13.20 21.02
C PRO A 631 17.14 -13.23 20.95
N THR A 632 16.60 -13.43 19.76
CA THR A 632 15.16 -13.66 19.54
C THR A 632 14.95 -15.09 19.04
N VAL A 633 13.70 -15.56 19.08
CA VAL A 633 13.34 -16.91 18.58
C VAL A 633 13.81 -17.14 17.13
N LEU A 634 13.75 -16.10 16.30
CA LEU A 634 14.13 -16.19 14.87
C LEU A 634 15.58 -15.79 14.59
N PHE A 635 16.21 -15.03 15.49
CA PHE A 635 17.53 -14.44 15.26
C PHE A 635 18.38 -14.54 16.54
N PRO A 636 19.19 -15.60 16.70
CA PRO A 636 20.02 -15.79 17.89
C PRO A 636 21.11 -14.72 18.01
N ASP A 637 21.59 -14.20 16.89
CA ASP A 637 22.63 -13.15 16.82
C ASP A 637 22.05 -11.73 16.87
N ASN A 638 20.80 -11.58 17.29
CA ASN A 638 20.16 -10.28 17.35
C ASN A 638 20.73 -9.43 18.50
N CYS A 639 20.91 -8.14 18.24
CA CYS A 639 21.27 -7.15 19.24
C CYS A 639 20.45 -5.88 19.11
N ASP A 640 20.35 -5.16 20.22
CA ASP A 640 19.61 -3.92 20.35
C ASP A 640 20.58 -2.77 20.54
N VAL A 641 20.19 -1.59 20.07
CA VAL A 641 20.95 -0.36 20.29
C VAL A 641 20.65 0.21 21.68
N ILE A 642 21.65 0.79 22.34
CA ILE A 642 21.49 1.58 23.56
C ILE A 642 21.65 3.06 23.18
N LEU A 643 20.58 3.84 23.32
CA LEU A 643 20.61 5.25 22.97
C LEU A 643 21.27 6.11 24.05
N PRO A 644 22.25 6.97 23.71
CA PRO A 644 22.80 7.94 24.64
C PRO A 644 21.75 9.00 25.01
N LYS A 645 21.34 9.05 26.28
CA LYS A 645 20.22 9.87 26.75
C LYS A 645 20.40 11.37 26.48
N ASP A 646 21.62 11.89 26.66
CA ASP A 646 21.94 13.31 26.41
C ASP A 646 21.86 13.68 24.93
N ILE A 647 22.33 12.79 24.04
CA ILE A 647 22.24 12.99 22.59
C ILE A 647 20.77 13.03 22.17
N VAL A 648 19.95 12.10 22.70
CA VAL A 648 18.51 12.10 22.44
C VAL A 648 17.85 13.38 22.95
N LEU A 649 18.09 13.79 24.20
CA LEU A 649 17.54 15.02 24.78
C LEU A 649 17.88 16.25 23.92
N ASN A 650 19.15 16.43 23.57
CA ASN A 650 19.60 17.57 22.77
C ASN A 650 18.98 17.57 21.36
N SER A 651 18.84 16.39 20.76
CA SER A 651 18.23 16.24 19.44
C SER A 651 16.73 16.56 19.47
N VAL A 652 16.01 16.05 20.48
CA VAL A 652 14.60 16.35 20.73
C VAL A 652 14.39 17.85 20.97
N LEU A 653 15.19 18.46 21.85
CA LEU A 653 15.13 19.91 22.11
C LEU A 653 15.38 20.72 20.84
N ARG A 654 16.35 20.34 20.02
CA ARG A 654 16.63 21.00 18.73
C ARG A 654 15.43 20.91 17.79
N ALA A 655 14.82 19.73 17.65
CA ALA A 655 13.66 19.52 16.80
C ALA A 655 12.45 20.36 17.26
N VAL A 656 12.14 20.33 18.57
CA VAL A 656 11.04 21.12 19.14
C VAL A 656 11.31 22.62 19.00
N LYS A 657 12.53 23.08 19.33
CA LYS A 657 12.92 24.50 19.19
C LYS A 657 12.76 24.99 17.76
N ARG A 658 13.24 24.23 16.78
CA ARG A 658 13.08 24.58 15.36
C ARG A 658 11.61 24.71 14.99
N ARG A 659 10.79 23.71 15.34
CA ARG A 659 9.37 23.68 14.97
C ARG A 659 8.58 24.86 15.55
N TYR A 660 8.80 25.17 16.82
CA TYR A 660 8.04 26.20 17.53
C TYR A 660 8.71 27.57 17.53
N ARG A 661 9.84 27.74 16.81
CA ARG A 661 10.60 29.00 16.76
C ARG A 661 9.73 30.17 16.32
N GLU A 662 9.00 29.99 15.22
CA GLU A 662 8.19 31.06 14.63
C GLU A 662 7.06 31.52 15.55
N LEU A 663 6.49 30.60 16.33
CA LEU A 663 5.40 30.93 17.27
C LEU A 663 5.86 31.88 18.38
N LEU A 664 7.10 31.75 18.82
CA LEU A 664 7.66 32.63 19.85
C LEU A 664 8.20 33.94 19.30
N THR A 665 8.62 33.98 18.03
CA THR A 665 9.04 35.25 17.38
C THR A 665 7.87 36.13 16.95
N LEU A 666 6.69 35.53 16.71
CA LEU A 666 5.47 36.27 16.34
C LEU A 666 4.88 37.05 17.53
N GLU A 667 5.10 36.60 18.75
CA GLU A 667 4.63 37.31 19.95
C GLU A 667 5.36 38.65 20.13
N ASP A 668 6.66 38.69 19.83
CA ASP A 668 7.49 39.90 19.86
C ASP A 668 7.12 40.93 18.76
N THR A 669 6.20 40.57 17.84
CA THR A 669 5.71 41.48 16.78
C THR A 669 4.26 41.94 16.98
N PHE A 670 3.53 41.33 17.93
CA PHE A 670 2.12 41.64 18.22
C PHE A 670 1.88 42.15 19.65
N MET A 671 2.89 42.12 20.52
CA MET A 671 2.99 43.01 21.70
C MET A 671 3.79 44.26 21.33
#